data_AF-A0A8C4KW35-F1
#
_entry.id   AF-A0A8C4KW35-F1
#
_cell.length_a   1.000
_cell.length_b   1.000
_cell.length_c   1.000
_cell.angle_alpha   90.00
_cell.angle_beta   90.00
_cell.angle_gamma   90.00
#
_symmetry.space_group_name_H-M   'P 1'
#
loop_
_entity.id
_entity.type
_entity.pdbx_description
1 polymer ?
#
loop_
_entity_poly.entity_id
_entity_poly.type
_entity_poly.pdbx_seq_one_letter_code
_entity_poly.pdbx_strand_id
1 'polypeptide(L)'
;VAKILTLMEYRGSVHDFPDFNPSQDAEALYTAMKGFGSDKEAILELITSRSNRQRQEIIQSYKSLYGKDLIADLKYELTGKFERLIVGLMRPLAYCDAKEIKDAVSGIGTDEKCLIEILASRTNEQIHQLVAAYKDAYERDLEADVIGDTSGHFQKMLVVLLQGTREEDDVVSEDLVHQDVQDLYEAGELKWGTDEAQFIYILGNRSKQHLRLVFDEYLKTTGKPIEASIRGELSGDFEKLMLAVVKCIRSTPEYFAERLFKAMKGLGTRDNTLIRIMVSRSELDMLDIREIFRTKYEKSLYSMIKVSAANRGQRAFCRDRGLGNHSQEKRNWPGKLGVSWESQDPCLLKGTVRPADGFNPDADAKALRKAMKGLGTDESTIIDIITHRSNAQRQQIRQTFKSHFGRDLMADLKSEISGDLARLILGLMMPPAHYDAKQLKKAMEGAGTDEKALIEILATRTNAEIRAINEAYKEDYHKSLEDALSSDTSGHFRRILISLATGNRDEGGEDRDQARDDAKVRLPGEIADTSSGDKTSLETRFMTILCTRSYQHLRRVFQEFVKMTNYDVEHTIKKEMSGDVRDAFVAIVQSVKNKPLFFADKLYKSMKGAGTDEKTLTRIIVSRSEIDLLNIRREFIEKYDKSLHQAIEGDTSGDFMKALLAVCGGED
;
A
#
# COMPACT_ATOMS: atom_id res chain seq x y z
N VAL A 1 -23.93 -27.07 28.69
CA VAL A 1 -24.52 -26.25 27.61
C VAL A 1 -25.12 -24.99 28.23
N ALA A 2 -24.29 -23.95 28.40
CA ALA A 2 -24.61 -22.54 28.69
C ALA A 2 -23.33 -21.87 29.21
N LYS A 3 -22.96 -20.71 28.65
CA LYS A 3 -21.77 -19.86 28.90
C LYS A 3 -20.46 -20.25 28.19
N ILE A 4 -20.43 -20.06 26.87
CA ILE A 4 -19.39 -19.24 26.19
C ILE A 4 -20.09 -18.58 24.98
N LEU A 5 -20.90 -17.55 25.24
CA LEU A 5 -21.16 -16.53 24.23
C LEU A 5 -20.13 -15.44 24.53
N THR A 6 -19.01 -15.46 23.81
CA THR A 6 -18.13 -14.31 23.69
C THR A 6 -19.00 -13.18 23.16
N LEU A 7 -19.34 -12.21 24.01
CA LEU A 7 -19.90 -10.92 23.57
C LEU A 7 -18.95 -10.40 22.48
N MET A 8 -19.42 -10.26 21.24
CA MET A 8 -18.65 -9.59 20.20
C MET A 8 -18.36 -8.18 20.72
N GLU A 9 -17.09 -7.90 21.00
CA GLU A 9 -16.63 -6.63 21.56
C GLU A 9 -16.91 -5.54 20.52
N TYR A 10 -17.50 -4.42 20.92
CA TYR A 10 -17.81 -3.30 20.02
C TYR A 10 -16.52 -2.69 19.45
N ARG A 11 -16.40 -2.58 18.12
CA ARG A 11 -15.18 -2.13 17.41
C ARG A 11 -15.30 -0.73 16.77
N GLY A 12 -16.37 -0.01 17.07
CA GLY A 12 -16.48 1.43 16.74
C GLY A 12 -15.59 2.29 17.65
N SER A 13 -15.19 3.47 17.16
CA SER A 13 -14.42 4.46 17.92
C SER A 13 -15.30 5.43 18.72
N VAL A 14 -16.53 5.67 18.28
CA VAL A 14 -17.53 6.48 19.00
C VAL A 14 -18.43 5.54 19.80
N HIS A 15 -18.72 5.88 21.05
CA HIS A 15 -19.58 5.11 21.94
C HIS A 15 -20.75 5.96 22.45
N ASP A 16 -21.78 5.31 22.99
CA ASP A 16 -22.82 6.00 23.75
C ASP A 16 -22.18 6.80 24.90
N PHE A 17 -22.50 8.09 24.95
CA PHE A 17 -22.06 8.96 26.04
C PHE A 17 -22.79 8.59 27.33
N PRO A 18 -22.07 8.36 28.45
CA PRO A 18 -22.70 8.04 29.73
C PRO A 18 -23.46 9.25 30.27
N ASP A 19 -24.55 9.00 31.00
CA ASP A 19 -25.39 10.04 31.64
C ASP A 19 -25.92 11.11 30.66
N PHE A 20 -26.18 10.68 29.42
CA PHE A 20 -26.65 11.55 28.33
C PHE A 20 -28.03 12.17 28.59
N ASN A 21 -28.14 13.48 28.34
CA ASN A 21 -29.40 14.22 28.35
C ASN A 21 -29.57 15.01 27.03
N PRO A 22 -30.52 14.60 26.16
CA PRO A 22 -30.67 15.21 24.84
C PRO A 22 -31.11 16.68 24.90
N SER A 23 -31.84 17.09 25.95
CA SER A 23 -32.29 18.48 26.11
C SER A 23 -31.14 19.41 26.48
N GLN A 24 -30.25 18.97 27.38
CA GLN A 24 -29.06 19.76 27.74
C GLN A 24 -28.12 19.91 26.54
N ASP A 25 -27.92 18.86 25.77
CA ASP A 25 -27.09 18.90 24.57
C ASP A 25 -27.71 19.77 23.47
N ALA A 26 -29.04 19.74 23.31
CA ALA A 26 -29.75 20.64 22.40
C ALA A 26 -29.59 22.11 22.82
N GLU A 27 -29.67 22.41 24.12
CA GLU A 27 -29.42 23.76 24.67
C GLU A 27 -27.97 24.21 24.46
N ALA A 28 -27.01 23.31 24.66
CA ALA A 28 -25.59 23.57 24.42
C ALA A 28 -25.32 23.90 22.95
N LEU A 29 -25.88 23.12 22.01
CA LEU A 29 -25.76 23.39 20.58
C LEU A 29 -26.45 24.70 20.19
N TYR A 30 -27.65 24.99 20.71
CA TYR A 30 -28.33 26.25 20.47
C TYR A 30 -27.50 27.44 20.94
N THR A 31 -26.91 27.33 22.13
CA THR A 31 -26.05 28.36 22.72
C THR A 31 -24.77 28.53 21.91
N ALA A 32 -24.14 27.44 21.47
CA ALA A 32 -22.93 27.48 20.64
C ALA A 32 -23.17 28.14 19.27
N MET A 33 -24.40 28.14 18.77
CA MET A 33 -24.81 28.79 17.52
C MET A 33 -25.40 30.19 17.72
N LYS A 34 -25.43 30.71 18.96
CA LYS A 34 -26.06 32.00 19.27
C LYS A 34 -25.05 33.15 19.16
N GLY A 35 -25.39 34.16 18.36
CA GLY A 35 -24.60 35.39 18.23
C GLY A 35 -24.02 35.57 16.84
N PHE A 36 -22.98 36.40 16.69
CA PHE A 36 -22.28 36.53 15.42
C PHE A 36 -21.23 35.43 15.29
N GLY A 37 -21.48 34.47 14.41
CA GLY A 37 -20.68 33.25 14.26
C GLY A 37 -21.05 32.17 15.28
N SER A 38 -20.30 31.08 15.28
CA SER A 38 -20.56 29.88 16.08
C SER A 38 -19.32 29.38 16.81
N ASP A 39 -19.51 28.82 18.01
CA ASP A 39 -18.50 28.08 18.75
C ASP A 39 -18.31 26.69 18.13
N LYS A 40 -17.50 26.66 17.07
CA LYS A 40 -17.22 25.45 16.30
C LYS A 40 -16.53 24.36 17.13
N GLU A 41 -15.79 24.74 18.17
CA GLU A 41 -15.11 23.77 19.04
C GLU A 41 -16.12 23.09 19.97
N ALA A 42 -17.04 23.84 20.58
CA ALA A 42 -18.12 23.27 21.39
C ALA A 42 -19.05 22.36 20.56
N ILE A 43 -19.45 22.80 19.37
CA ILE A 43 -20.27 21.99 18.44
C ILE A 43 -19.57 20.67 18.10
N LEU A 44 -18.28 20.75 17.76
CA LEU A 44 -17.47 19.60 17.41
C LEU A 44 -17.34 18.60 18.57
N GLU A 45 -16.94 19.08 19.75
CA GLU A 45 -16.70 18.24 20.92
C GLU A 45 -17.97 17.52 21.36
N LEU A 46 -19.11 18.23 21.37
CA LEU A 46 -20.39 17.62 21.68
C LEU A 46 -20.75 16.56 20.65
N ILE A 47 -20.82 16.91 19.36
CA ILE A 47 -21.31 15.97 18.33
C ILE A 47 -20.42 14.72 18.23
N THR A 48 -19.10 14.88 18.22
CA THR A 48 -18.16 13.74 18.10
C THR A 48 -18.08 12.86 19.35
N SER A 49 -18.63 13.29 20.48
CA SER A 49 -18.67 12.49 21.71
C SER A 49 -20.04 11.87 22.00
N ARG A 50 -21.01 12.00 21.10
CA ARG A 50 -22.32 11.32 21.15
C ARG A 50 -22.42 10.29 20.04
N SER A 51 -23.03 9.15 20.31
CA SER A 51 -23.35 8.17 19.26
C SER A 51 -24.41 8.71 18.30
N ASN A 52 -24.54 8.12 17.11
CA ASN A 52 -25.52 8.57 16.13
C ASN A 52 -26.95 8.49 16.68
N ARG A 53 -27.27 7.43 17.45
CA ARG A 53 -28.55 7.28 18.15
C ARG A 53 -28.81 8.49 19.06
N GLN A 54 -27.85 8.85 19.91
CA GLN A 54 -27.95 10.02 20.79
C GLN A 54 -28.07 11.32 20.00
N ARG A 55 -27.37 11.46 18.87
CA ARG A 55 -27.53 12.63 17.97
C ARG A 55 -28.96 12.73 17.40
N GLN A 56 -29.61 11.61 17.09
CA GLN A 56 -31.03 11.63 16.68
C GLN A 56 -31.94 12.15 17.80
N GLU A 57 -31.68 11.74 19.05
CA GLU A 57 -32.42 12.24 20.22
C GLU A 57 -32.19 13.73 20.45
N ILE A 58 -30.95 14.23 20.25
CA ILE A 58 -30.65 15.66 20.28
C ILE A 58 -31.46 16.41 19.22
N ILE A 59 -31.53 15.91 17.98
CA ILE A 59 -32.31 16.55 16.91
C ILE A 59 -33.78 16.67 17.32
N GLN A 60 -34.36 15.61 17.91
CA GLN A 60 -35.74 15.62 18.38
C GLN A 60 -35.94 16.63 19.52
N SER A 61 -35.06 16.65 20.53
CA SER A 61 -35.11 17.61 21.62
C SER A 61 -34.95 19.06 21.14
N TYR A 62 -34.02 19.32 20.21
CA TYR A 62 -33.82 20.65 19.64
C TYR A 62 -35.08 21.16 18.93
N LYS A 63 -35.74 20.29 18.16
CA LYS A 63 -37.01 20.60 17.50
C LYS A 63 -38.11 20.89 18.52
N SER A 64 -38.19 20.12 19.61
CA SER A 64 -39.20 20.33 20.66
C SER A 64 -38.97 21.62 21.46
N LEU A 65 -37.71 21.96 21.77
CA LEU A 65 -37.37 23.10 22.61
C LEU A 65 -37.42 24.43 21.84
N TYR A 66 -37.02 24.42 20.57
CA TYR A 66 -36.83 25.65 19.78
C TYR A 66 -37.73 25.76 18.55
N GLY A 67 -38.45 24.69 18.17
CA GLY A 67 -39.27 24.67 16.95
C GLY A 67 -38.44 24.76 15.66
N LYS A 68 -37.14 24.48 15.72
CA LYS A 68 -36.19 24.62 14.60
C LYS A 68 -35.60 23.28 14.18
N ASP A 69 -35.10 23.23 12.94
CA ASP A 69 -34.33 22.10 12.43
C ASP A 69 -32.84 22.29 12.73
N LEU A 70 -32.31 21.46 13.63
CA LEU A 70 -30.90 21.51 14.03
C LEU A 70 -29.94 21.34 12.85
N ILE A 71 -30.25 20.48 11.88
CA ILE A 71 -29.39 20.27 10.71
C ILE A 71 -29.42 21.52 9.82
N ALA A 72 -30.58 22.16 9.66
CA ALA A 72 -30.68 23.41 8.91
C ALA A 72 -29.89 24.55 9.58
N ASP A 73 -30.00 24.69 10.90
CA ASP A 73 -29.25 25.68 11.67
C ASP A 73 -27.73 25.41 11.59
N LEU A 74 -27.29 24.15 11.68
CA LEU A 74 -25.88 23.77 11.51
C LEU A 74 -25.37 24.07 10.09
N LYS A 75 -26.17 23.87 9.04
CA LYS A 75 -25.81 24.24 7.65
C LYS A 75 -25.73 25.74 7.46
N TYR A 76 -26.51 26.52 8.21
CA TYR A 76 -26.46 27.98 8.17
C TYR A 76 -25.20 28.51 8.86
N GLU A 77 -24.85 27.95 10.02
CA GLU A 77 -23.73 28.41 10.86
C GLU A 77 -22.35 27.90 10.42
N LEU A 78 -22.31 26.73 9.77
CA LEU A 78 -21.08 26.08 9.34
C LEU A 78 -20.96 26.13 7.83
N THR A 79 -19.73 26.15 7.32
CA THR A 79 -19.47 26.10 5.87
C THR A 79 -18.37 25.11 5.51
N GLY A 80 -18.43 24.62 4.28
CA GLY A 80 -17.37 23.84 3.64
C GLY A 80 -17.16 22.46 4.26
N LYS A 81 -15.90 22.02 4.37
CA LYS A 81 -15.56 20.66 4.83
C LYS A 81 -16.02 20.37 6.26
N PHE A 82 -16.00 21.39 7.12
CA PHE A 82 -16.42 21.26 8.51
C PHE A 82 -17.94 21.07 8.59
N GLU A 83 -18.72 21.84 7.83
CA GLU A 83 -20.16 21.65 7.68
C GLU A 83 -20.48 20.24 7.18
N ARG A 84 -19.84 19.79 6.10
CA ARG A 84 -20.09 18.45 5.53
C ARG A 84 -19.85 17.35 6.56
N LEU A 85 -18.77 17.45 7.35
CA LEU A 85 -18.46 16.49 8.41
C LEU A 85 -19.53 16.50 9.51
N ILE A 86 -19.84 17.67 10.07
CA ILE A 86 -20.80 17.80 11.17
C ILE A 86 -22.19 17.34 10.73
N VAL A 87 -22.68 17.81 9.57
CA VAL A 87 -23.97 17.39 9.02
C VAL A 87 -23.99 15.89 8.70
N GLY A 88 -22.88 15.33 8.21
CA GLY A 88 -22.73 13.89 8.00
C GLY A 88 -22.89 13.09 9.29
N LEU A 89 -22.22 13.52 10.37
CA LEU A 89 -22.31 12.89 11.69
C LEU A 89 -23.73 12.93 12.29
N MET A 90 -24.53 13.93 11.95
CA MET A 90 -25.90 14.10 12.45
C MET A 90 -26.93 13.23 11.73
N ARG A 91 -26.64 12.68 10.54
CA ARG A 91 -27.59 11.85 9.79
C ARG A 91 -27.48 10.38 10.20
N PRO A 92 -28.58 9.62 10.22
CA PRO A 92 -28.51 8.17 10.28
C PRO A 92 -27.69 7.61 9.10
N LEU A 93 -27.00 6.48 9.31
CA LEU A 93 -26.10 5.89 8.31
C LEU A 93 -26.77 5.71 6.94
N ALA A 94 -28.00 5.19 6.90
CA ALA A 94 -28.74 4.99 5.67
C ALA A 94 -28.99 6.30 4.88
N TYR A 95 -29.33 7.40 5.58
CA TYR A 95 -29.51 8.72 4.96
C TYR A 95 -28.16 9.37 4.59
N CYS A 96 -27.09 9.04 5.32
CA CYS A 96 -25.74 9.45 4.96
C CYS A 96 -25.32 8.78 3.64
N ASP A 97 -25.49 7.45 3.52
CA ASP A 97 -25.18 6.70 2.31
C ASP A 97 -26.06 7.13 1.14
N ALA A 98 -27.36 7.32 1.35
CA ALA A 98 -28.28 7.82 0.33
C ALA A 98 -27.83 9.19 -0.22
N LYS A 99 -27.35 10.10 0.65
CA LYS A 99 -26.80 11.39 0.21
C LYS A 99 -25.52 11.23 -0.59
N GLU A 100 -24.61 10.36 -0.15
CA GLU A 100 -23.33 10.15 -0.84
C GLU A 100 -23.55 9.50 -2.21
N ILE A 101 -24.47 8.53 -2.35
CA ILE A 101 -24.84 8.01 -3.66
C ILE A 101 -25.56 9.06 -4.49
N LYS A 102 -26.47 9.84 -3.89
CA LYS A 102 -27.14 10.93 -4.62
C LYS A 102 -26.13 11.89 -5.22
N ASP A 103 -25.11 12.30 -4.46
CA ASP A 103 -24.04 13.16 -4.96
C ASP A 103 -23.19 12.48 -6.03
N ALA A 104 -22.98 11.16 -5.91
CA ALA A 104 -22.18 10.39 -6.86
C ALA A 104 -22.85 10.25 -8.24
N VAL A 105 -24.18 10.24 -8.30
CA VAL A 105 -24.97 10.10 -9.56
C VAL A 105 -25.67 11.40 -9.97
N SER A 106 -25.35 12.53 -9.33
CA SER A 106 -25.94 13.83 -9.68
C SER A 106 -24.88 14.77 -10.22
N GLY A 107 -25.12 15.31 -11.41
CA GLY A 107 -24.27 16.32 -12.04
C GLY A 107 -23.75 15.87 -13.40
N ILE A 108 -22.66 16.50 -13.86
CA ILE A 108 -21.95 16.09 -15.07
C ILE A 108 -20.86 15.11 -14.66
N GLY A 109 -21.05 13.83 -14.98
CA GLY A 109 -20.17 12.72 -14.60
C GLY A 109 -20.62 12.01 -13.31
N THR A 110 -20.01 10.87 -13.05
CA THR A 110 -20.35 9.94 -11.97
C THR A 110 -19.14 9.77 -11.04
N ASP A 111 -19.33 9.66 -9.72
CA ASP A 111 -18.25 9.27 -8.80
C ASP A 111 -18.28 7.74 -8.61
N GLU A 112 -17.69 7.00 -9.56
CA GLU A 112 -17.66 5.53 -9.53
C GLU A 112 -16.93 5.03 -8.28
N LYS A 113 -15.94 5.77 -7.78
CA LYS A 113 -15.21 5.42 -6.55
C LYS A 113 -16.12 5.45 -5.33
N CYS A 114 -17.08 6.37 -5.26
CA CYS A 114 -18.10 6.40 -4.23
C CYS A 114 -19.08 5.22 -4.35
N LEU A 115 -19.59 4.96 -5.56
CA LEU A 115 -20.49 3.84 -5.83
C LEU A 115 -19.86 2.49 -5.44
N ILE A 116 -18.63 2.25 -5.89
CA ILE A 116 -17.86 1.04 -5.57
C ILE A 116 -17.69 0.90 -4.05
N GLU A 117 -17.25 1.95 -3.37
CA GLU A 117 -16.96 1.91 -1.93
C GLU A 117 -18.20 1.58 -1.09
N ILE A 118 -19.35 2.15 -1.42
CA ILE A 118 -20.60 1.89 -0.69
C ILE A 118 -21.12 0.49 -1.07
N LEU A 119 -21.40 0.24 -2.35
CA LEU A 119 -22.10 -0.98 -2.76
C LEU A 119 -21.29 -2.28 -2.56
N ALA A 120 -19.95 -2.21 -2.61
CA ALA A 120 -19.13 -3.39 -2.33
C ALA A 120 -19.00 -3.71 -0.82
N SER A 121 -19.24 -2.74 0.07
CA SER A 121 -18.94 -2.88 1.50
C SER A 121 -20.16 -3.08 2.40
N ARG A 122 -21.34 -2.60 1.99
CA ARG A 122 -22.57 -2.70 2.79
C ARG A 122 -23.10 -4.13 2.89
N THR A 123 -23.75 -4.44 4.00
CA THR A 123 -24.47 -5.70 4.20
C THR A 123 -25.85 -5.66 3.54
N ASN A 124 -26.52 -6.81 3.43
CA ASN A 124 -27.90 -6.91 2.94
C ASN A 124 -28.83 -5.92 3.66
N GLU A 125 -28.82 -5.92 5.00
CA GLU A 125 -29.62 -5.00 5.82
C GLU A 125 -29.29 -3.53 5.53
N GLN A 126 -28.00 -3.18 5.46
CA GLN A 126 -27.58 -1.81 5.17
C GLN A 126 -28.02 -1.36 3.77
N ILE A 127 -27.99 -2.24 2.77
CA ILE A 127 -28.46 -1.96 1.42
C ILE A 127 -29.97 -1.72 1.41
N HIS A 128 -30.77 -2.55 2.08
CA HIS A 128 -32.22 -2.34 2.16
C HIS A 128 -32.57 -1.03 2.87
N GLN A 129 -31.89 -0.71 3.97
CA GLN A 129 -32.05 0.56 4.67
C GLN A 129 -31.65 1.75 3.79
N LEU A 130 -30.57 1.63 3.03
CA LEU A 130 -30.10 2.65 2.08
C LEU A 130 -31.16 2.90 0.99
N VAL A 131 -31.66 1.86 0.34
CA VAL A 131 -32.68 1.98 -0.73
C VAL A 131 -33.94 2.65 -0.17
N ALA A 132 -34.39 2.25 1.02
CA ALA A 132 -35.53 2.86 1.69
C ALA A 132 -35.28 4.35 2.02
N ALA A 133 -34.11 4.69 2.57
CA ALA A 133 -33.75 6.06 2.89
C ALA A 133 -33.60 6.96 1.64
N TYR A 134 -33.10 6.41 0.53
CA TYR A 134 -33.01 7.14 -0.74
C TYR A 134 -34.40 7.47 -1.29
N LYS A 135 -35.31 6.49 -1.26
CA LYS A 135 -36.70 6.67 -1.68
C LYS A 135 -37.43 7.70 -0.81
N ASP A 136 -37.24 7.63 0.51
CA ASP A 136 -37.82 8.60 1.45
C ASP A 136 -37.25 10.02 1.26
N ALA A 137 -35.93 10.16 1.14
CA ALA A 137 -35.28 11.46 1.08
C ALA A 137 -35.44 12.18 -0.26
N TYR A 138 -35.59 11.45 -1.37
CA TYR A 138 -35.55 12.01 -2.72
C TYR A 138 -36.78 11.69 -3.57
N GLU A 139 -37.68 10.83 -3.11
CA GLU A 139 -38.85 10.35 -3.86
C GLU A 139 -38.46 9.73 -5.22
N ARG A 140 -37.29 9.08 -5.26
CA ARG A 140 -36.73 8.44 -6.46
C ARG A 140 -36.35 6.99 -6.22
N ASP A 141 -36.30 6.24 -7.30
CA ASP A 141 -35.80 4.86 -7.29
C ASP A 141 -34.28 4.86 -7.44
N LEU A 142 -33.59 4.31 -6.44
CA LEU A 142 -32.13 4.30 -6.42
C LEU A 142 -31.55 3.41 -7.53
N GLU A 143 -32.16 2.25 -7.76
CA GLU A 143 -31.66 1.31 -8.78
C GLU A 143 -31.77 1.93 -10.16
N ALA A 144 -32.91 2.57 -10.47
CA ALA A 144 -33.11 3.29 -11.71
C ALA A 144 -32.10 4.44 -11.89
N ASP A 145 -31.80 5.20 -10.82
CA ASP A 145 -30.80 6.26 -10.86
C ASP A 145 -29.38 5.71 -11.13
N VAL A 146 -29.00 4.59 -10.49
CA VAL A 146 -27.71 3.93 -10.73
C VAL A 146 -27.63 3.34 -12.13
N ILE A 147 -28.71 2.72 -12.64
CA ILE A 147 -28.79 2.23 -14.01
C ILE A 147 -28.65 3.37 -15.01
N GLY A 148 -29.30 4.52 -14.76
CA GLY A 148 -29.24 5.67 -15.66
C GLY A 148 -27.83 6.27 -15.80
N ASP A 149 -26.99 6.13 -14.79
CA ASP A 149 -25.67 6.78 -14.70
C ASP A 149 -24.49 5.81 -14.93
N THR A 150 -24.75 4.51 -15.08
CA THR A 150 -23.70 3.50 -15.25
C THR A 150 -23.97 2.60 -16.47
N SER A 151 -22.99 1.80 -16.90
CA SER A 151 -23.18 0.89 -18.05
C SER A 151 -22.38 -0.41 -17.94
N GLY A 152 -22.65 -1.36 -18.85
CA GLY A 152 -21.87 -2.59 -19.01
C GLY A 152 -21.89 -3.51 -17.80
N HIS A 153 -20.80 -4.27 -17.61
CA HIS A 153 -20.65 -5.21 -16.49
C HIS A 153 -20.53 -4.50 -15.14
N PHE A 154 -20.02 -3.27 -15.14
CA PHE A 154 -20.01 -2.40 -13.96
C PHE A 154 -21.43 -2.16 -13.44
N GLN A 155 -22.35 -1.70 -14.30
CA GLN A 155 -23.76 -1.53 -13.95
C GLN A 155 -24.39 -2.84 -13.45
N LYS A 156 -24.18 -3.96 -14.15
CA LYS A 156 -24.75 -5.26 -13.77
C LYS A 156 -24.36 -5.67 -12.36
N MET A 157 -23.09 -5.55 -12.01
CA MET A 157 -22.61 -5.90 -10.68
C MET A 157 -23.14 -4.95 -9.60
N LEU A 158 -23.23 -3.64 -9.87
CA LEU A 158 -23.84 -2.69 -8.93
C LEU A 158 -25.31 -3.04 -8.65
N VAL A 159 -26.07 -3.41 -9.69
CA VAL A 159 -27.48 -3.83 -9.55
C VAL A 159 -27.59 -5.11 -8.71
N VAL A 160 -26.71 -6.10 -8.91
CA VAL A 160 -26.68 -7.32 -8.08
C VAL A 160 -26.40 -6.99 -6.61
N LEU A 161 -25.43 -6.11 -6.34
CA LEU A 161 -25.12 -5.67 -4.98
C LEU A 161 -26.27 -4.86 -4.35
N LEU A 162 -26.99 -4.07 -5.14
CA LEU A 162 -28.15 -3.27 -4.71
C LEU A 162 -29.36 -4.12 -4.33
N GLN A 163 -29.47 -5.36 -4.81
CA GLN A 163 -30.56 -6.25 -4.38
C GLN A 163 -30.46 -6.56 -2.87
N GLY A 164 -29.25 -6.57 -2.30
CA GLY A 164 -29.04 -6.91 -0.90
C GLY A 164 -29.55 -8.32 -0.57
N THR A 165 -29.38 -9.27 -1.50
CA THR A 165 -29.85 -10.66 -1.38
C THR A 165 -28.69 -11.65 -1.42
N ARG A 166 -27.50 -11.27 -0.95
CA ARG A 166 -26.39 -12.21 -0.78
C ARG A 166 -26.82 -13.32 0.19
N GLU A 167 -26.45 -14.56 -0.09
CA GLU A 167 -26.64 -15.69 0.82
C GLU A 167 -26.04 -15.35 2.20
N GLU A 168 -26.79 -15.62 3.28
CA GLU A 168 -26.32 -15.38 4.64
C GLU A 168 -25.26 -16.41 5.05
N ASP A 169 -24.38 -16.05 5.99
CA ASP A 169 -23.33 -16.96 6.45
C ASP A 169 -23.94 -18.15 7.22
N ASP A 170 -23.66 -19.37 6.75
CA ASP A 170 -24.17 -20.63 7.30
C ASP A 170 -23.14 -21.78 7.23
N VAL A 171 -23.62 -23.03 7.28
CA VAL A 171 -22.77 -24.22 7.15
C VAL A 171 -22.31 -24.34 5.70
N VAL A 172 -21.01 -24.10 5.47
CA VAL A 172 -20.43 -24.14 4.13
C VAL A 172 -20.34 -25.58 3.59
N SER A 173 -20.78 -25.77 2.34
CA SER A 173 -20.60 -27.01 1.57
C SER A 173 -19.22 -27.05 0.91
N GLU A 174 -18.37 -28.00 1.31
CA GLU A 174 -17.04 -28.18 0.70
C GLU A 174 -17.13 -28.52 -0.80
N ASP A 175 -18.11 -29.31 -1.22
CA ASP A 175 -18.34 -29.64 -2.63
C ASP A 175 -18.64 -28.38 -3.46
N LEU A 176 -19.48 -27.47 -2.93
CA LEU A 176 -19.78 -26.20 -3.59
C LEU A 176 -18.57 -25.27 -3.62
N VAL A 177 -17.72 -25.27 -2.57
CA VAL A 177 -16.47 -24.52 -2.58
C VAL A 177 -15.57 -25.00 -3.72
N HIS A 178 -15.38 -26.31 -3.85
CA HIS A 178 -14.59 -26.88 -4.94
C HIS A 178 -15.18 -26.58 -6.32
N GLN A 179 -16.51 -26.63 -6.44
CA GLN A 179 -17.19 -26.26 -7.67
C GLN A 179 -16.97 -24.80 -8.05
N ASP A 180 -17.20 -23.86 -7.12
CA ASP A 180 -17.03 -22.43 -7.39
C ASP A 180 -15.55 -22.07 -7.68
N VAL A 181 -14.58 -22.78 -7.07
CA VAL A 181 -13.15 -22.64 -7.42
C VAL A 181 -12.91 -23.02 -8.87
N GLN A 182 -13.44 -24.18 -9.30
CA GLN A 182 -13.28 -24.66 -10.67
C GLN A 182 -13.98 -23.71 -11.67
N ASP A 183 -15.20 -23.30 -11.36
CA ASP A 183 -15.98 -22.39 -12.20
C ASP A 183 -15.27 -21.03 -12.36
N LEU A 184 -14.69 -20.46 -11.29
CA LEU A 184 -13.90 -19.23 -11.37
C LEU A 184 -12.61 -19.40 -12.17
N TYR A 185 -11.95 -20.56 -12.03
CA TYR A 185 -10.72 -20.85 -12.76
C TYR A 185 -10.97 -21.02 -14.26
N GLU A 186 -12.04 -21.74 -14.63
CA GLU A 186 -12.48 -21.90 -16.02
C GLU A 186 -13.00 -20.60 -16.64
N ALA A 187 -13.64 -19.76 -15.83
CA ALA A 187 -14.14 -18.45 -16.24
C ALA A 187 -13.02 -17.40 -16.42
N GLY A 188 -11.83 -17.61 -15.85
CA GLY A 188 -10.71 -16.67 -15.95
C GLY A 188 -9.49 -17.30 -16.61
N GLU A 189 -8.59 -17.87 -15.79
CA GLU A 189 -7.23 -18.27 -16.19
C GLU A 189 -7.13 -19.28 -17.34
N LEU A 190 -8.18 -20.08 -17.60
CA LEU A 190 -8.18 -21.06 -18.70
C LEU A 190 -8.63 -20.50 -20.05
N LYS A 191 -9.00 -19.22 -20.10
CA LYS A 191 -9.48 -18.54 -21.32
C LYS A 191 -8.70 -17.24 -21.54
N TRP A 192 -8.75 -16.75 -22.77
CA TRP A 192 -8.30 -15.39 -23.05
C TRP A 192 -9.50 -14.44 -22.86
N GLY A 193 -9.45 -13.62 -21.82
CA GLY A 193 -10.60 -12.84 -21.31
C GLY A 193 -11.32 -13.54 -20.16
N THR A 194 -12.28 -12.84 -19.52
CA THR A 194 -13.07 -13.39 -18.41
C THR A 194 -14.50 -13.70 -18.85
N ASP A 195 -15.14 -14.72 -18.27
CA ASP A 195 -16.60 -14.81 -18.21
C ASP A 195 -17.10 -13.92 -17.07
N GLU A 196 -17.38 -12.64 -17.38
CA GLU A 196 -17.78 -11.67 -16.38
C GLU A 196 -19.11 -12.04 -15.71
N ALA A 197 -20.00 -12.77 -16.40
CA ALA A 197 -21.28 -13.18 -15.85
C ALA A 197 -21.09 -14.21 -14.71
N GLN A 198 -20.18 -15.17 -14.88
CA GLN A 198 -19.86 -16.14 -13.84
C GLN A 198 -19.25 -15.45 -12.61
N PHE A 199 -18.31 -14.52 -12.82
CA PHE A 199 -17.72 -13.73 -11.73
C PHE A 199 -18.76 -12.90 -10.98
N ILE A 200 -19.67 -12.22 -11.69
CA ILE A 200 -20.76 -11.45 -11.10
C ILE A 200 -21.68 -12.35 -10.27
N TYR A 201 -22.03 -13.52 -10.80
CA TYR A 201 -22.92 -14.45 -10.11
C TYR A 201 -22.31 -14.97 -8.81
N ILE A 202 -21.11 -15.57 -8.88
CA ILE A 202 -20.45 -16.18 -7.70
C ILE A 202 -20.14 -15.10 -6.66
N LEU A 203 -19.45 -14.03 -7.06
CA LEU A 203 -19.00 -12.99 -6.11
C LEU A 203 -20.14 -12.10 -5.61
N GLY A 204 -21.23 -12.00 -6.36
CA GLY A 204 -22.43 -11.24 -5.98
C GLY A 204 -23.36 -11.97 -5.00
N ASN A 205 -23.49 -13.30 -5.14
CA ASN A 205 -24.54 -14.06 -4.45
C ASN A 205 -24.05 -14.92 -3.28
N ARG A 206 -22.87 -15.56 -3.38
CA ARG A 206 -22.41 -16.47 -2.32
C ARG A 206 -22.14 -15.76 -1.00
N SER A 207 -22.32 -16.47 0.11
CA SER A 207 -22.06 -15.92 1.45
C SER A 207 -20.60 -15.50 1.63
N LYS A 208 -20.34 -14.55 2.54
CA LYS A 208 -18.97 -14.06 2.76
C LYS A 208 -18.10 -15.16 3.35
N GLN A 209 -18.65 -15.99 4.23
CA GLN A 209 -17.97 -17.15 4.77
C GLN A 209 -17.59 -18.17 3.68
N HIS A 210 -18.51 -18.50 2.77
CA HIS A 210 -18.25 -19.37 1.64
C HIS A 210 -17.14 -18.83 0.74
N LEU A 211 -17.26 -17.57 0.31
CA LEU A 211 -16.29 -16.96 -0.61
C LEU A 211 -14.88 -16.86 -0.03
N ARG A 212 -14.73 -16.68 1.29
CA ARG A 212 -13.40 -16.73 1.93
C ARG A 212 -12.74 -18.09 1.74
N LEU A 213 -13.49 -19.17 1.92
CA LEU A 213 -12.97 -20.53 1.70
C LEU A 213 -12.68 -20.79 0.22
N VAL A 214 -13.53 -20.29 -0.69
CA VAL A 214 -13.26 -20.32 -2.14
C VAL A 214 -11.95 -19.60 -2.46
N PHE A 215 -11.68 -18.42 -1.89
CA PHE A 215 -10.44 -17.70 -2.15
C PHE A 215 -9.20 -18.44 -1.64
N ASP A 216 -9.30 -19.05 -0.45
CA ASP A 216 -8.21 -19.83 0.15
C ASP A 216 -7.91 -21.09 -0.70
N GLU A 217 -8.94 -21.82 -1.13
CA GLU A 217 -8.77 -23.02 -1.96
C GLU A 217 -8.38 -22.69 -3.40
N TYR A 218 -8.84 -21.56 -3.95
CA TYR A 218 -8.41 -21.05 -5.26
C TYR A 218 -6.91 -20.76 -5.26
N LEU A 219 -6.40 -20.06 -4.23
CA LEU A 219 -4.97 -19.80 -4.08
C LEU A 219 -4.17 -21.11 -4.00
N LYS A 220 -4.65 -22.07 -3.19
CA LYS A 220 -3.99 -23.37 -3.00
C LYS A 220 -3.96 -24.22 -4.27
N THR A 221 -5.01 -24.17 -5.09
CA THR A 221 -5.15 -24.99 -6.30
C THR A 221 -4.46 -24.36 -7.51
N THR A 222 -4.56 -23.05 -7.69
CA THR A 222 -4.05 -22.35 -8.88
C THR A 222 -2.64 -21.78 -8.68
N GLY A 223 -2.20 -21.62 -7.43
CA GLY A 223 -0.94 -20.93 -7.11
C GLY A 223 -0.97 -19.44 -7.48
N LYS A 224 -2.16 -18.83 -7.52
CA LYS A 224 -2.37 -17.39 -7.65
C LYS A 224 -3.62 -16.96 -6.86
N PRO A 225 -3.64 -15.79 -6.21
CA PRO A 225 -4.85 -15.28 -5.58
C PRO A 225 -5.87 -14.87 -6.65
N ILE A 226 -7.16 -14.95 -6.34
CA ILE A 226 -8.25 -14.60 -7.27
C ILE A 226 -8.11 -13.16 -7.82
N GLU A 227 -7.56 -12.24 -7.04
CA GLU A 227 -7.32 -10.87 -7.50
C GLU A 227 -6.27 -10.79 -8.61
N ALA A 228 -5.33 -11.74 -8.69
CA ALA A 228 -4.35 -11.77 -9.79
C ALA A 228 -5.04 -12.10 -11.10
N SER A 229 -5.99 -13.05 -11.08
CA SER A 229 -6.81 -13.41 -12.24
C SER A 229 -7.71 -12.25 -12.66
N ILE A 230 -8.37 -11.59 -11.70
CA ILE A 230 -9.21 -10.41 -11.98
C ILE A 230 -8.40 -9.29 -12.66
N ARG A 231 -7.20 -8.97 -12.16
CA ARG A 231 -6.35 -7.91 -12.75
C ARG A 231 -5.78 -8.26 -14.12
N GLY A 232 -5.59 -9.54 -14.41
CA GLY A 232 -5.08 -9.98 -15.71
C GLY A 232 -6.14 -9.88 -16.80
N GLU A 233 -7.41 -10.04 -16.43
CA GLU A 233 -8.47 -10.35 -17.39
C GLU A 233 -9.60 -9.30 -17.45
N LEU A 234 -9.74 -8.42 -16.45
CA LEU A 234 -10.72 -7.33 -16.45
C LEU A 234 -10.04 -5.96 -16.61
N SER A 235 -10.82 -4.94 -16.95
CA SER A 235 -10.33 -3.56 -17.04
C SER A 235 -11.38 -2.53 -16.58
N GLY A 236 -10.94 -1.29 -16.42
CA GLY A 236 -11.81 -0.14 -16.15
C GLY A 236 -12.45 -0.16 -14.76
N ASP A 237 -13.63 0.44 -14.62
CA ASP A 237 -14.31 0.52 -13.31
C ASP A 237 -14.95 -0.80 -12.89
N PHE A 238 -15.21 -1.71 -13.83
CA PHE A 238 -15.64 -3.07 -13.51
C PHE A 238 -14.55 -3.84 -12.77
N GLU A 239 -13.30 -3.81 -13.24
CA GLU A 239 -12.16 -4.40 -12.52
C GLU A 239 -12.04 -3.83 -11.09
N LYS A 240 -12.09 -2.49 -10.95
CA LYS A 240 -12.01 -1.82 -9.65
C LYS A 240 -13.14 -2.24 -8.71
N LEU A 241 -14.35 -2.43 -9.23
CA LEU A 241 -15.51 -2.90 -8.47
C LEU A 241 -15.30 -4.34 -7.99
N MET A 242 -14.91 -5.25 -8.90
CA MET A 242 -14.70 -6.66 -8.55
C MET A 242 -13.58 -6.82 -7.51
N LEU A 243 -12.48 -6.07 -7.66
CA LEU A 243 -11.40 -6.04 -6.66
C LEU A 243 -11.87 -5.48 -5.31
N ALA A 244 -12.72 -4.45 -5.31
CA ALA A 244 -13.29 -3.92 -4.07
C ALA A 244 -14.20 -4.95 -3.38
N VAL A 245 -15.04 -5.68 -4.13
CA VAL A 245 -15.90 -6.74 -3.62
C VAL A 245 -15.06 -7.85 -2.98
N VAL A 246 -14.03 -8.35 -3.67
CA VAL A 246 -13.13 -9.37 -3.11
C VAL A 246 -12.45 -8.89 -1.82
N LYS A 247 -11.92 -7.65 -1.82
CA LYS A 247 -11.31 -7.05 -0.63
C LYS A 247 -12.31 -6.93 0.52
N CYS A 248 -13.54 -6.48 0.26
CA CYS A 248 -14.58 -6.35 1.29
C CYS A 248 -15.05 -7.70 1.85
N ILE A 249 -15.14 -8.73 1.01
CA ILE A 249 -15.42 -10.11 1.44
C ILE A 249 -14.31 -10.61 2.36
N ARG A 250 -13.04 -10.45 1.98
CA ARG A 250 -11.91 -10.89 2.80
C ARG A 250 -11.83 -10.08 4.11
N SER A 251 -11.79 -8.75 4.00
CA SER A 251 -11.76 -7.83 5.14
C SER A 251 -12.23 -6.43 4.74
N THR A 252 -13.47 -6.10 5.10
CA THR A 252 -14.02 -4.75 4.93
C THR A 252 -13.19 -3.68 5.69
N PRO A 253 -12.72 -3.89 6.93
CA PRO A 253 -11.83 -2.95 7.61
C PRO A 253 -10.52 -2.69 6.84
N GLU A 254 -9.93 -3.73 6.24
CA GLU A 254 -8.71 -3.60 5.44
C GLU A 254 -8.92 -2.78 4.17
N TYR A 255 -10.05 -3.00 3.48
CA TYR A 255 -10.46 -2.19 2.35
C TYR A 255 -10.56 -0.70 2.72
N PHE A 256 -11.22 -0.38 3.84
CA PHE A 256 -11.34 1.01 4.29
C PHE A 256 -9.99 1.60 4.76
N ALA A 257 -9.10 0.81 5.36
CA ALA A 257 -7.74 1.25 5.69
C ALA A 257 -6.97 1.64 4.42
N GLU A 258 -7.09 0.86 3.34
CA GLU A 258 -6.51 1.19 2.04
C GLU A 258 -7.13 2.44 1.42
N ARG A 259 -8.46 2.54 1.40
CA ARG A 259 -9.19 3.71 0.90
C ARG A 259 -8.79 5.00 1.62
N LEU A 260 -8.64 4.96 2.95
CA LEU A 260 -8.17 6.09 3.76
C LEU A 260 -6.74 6.49 3.41
N PHE A 261 -5.84 5.52 3.25
CA PHE A 261 -4.47 5.80 2.86
C PHE A 261 -4.43 6.47 1.48
N LYS A 262 -5.19 5.92 0.54
CA LYS A 262 -5.37 6.44 -0.82
C LYS A 262 -5.94 7.87 -0.79
N ALA A 263 -6.88 8.18 0.10
CA ALA A 263 -7.48 9.50 0.23
C ALA A 263 -6.50 10.58 0.75
N MET A 264 -5.47 10.20 1.49
CA MET A 264 -4.55 11.15 2.15
C MET A 264 -3.11 11.14 1.61
N LYS A 265 -2.79 10.27 0.65
CA LYS A 265 -1.45 10.23 0.03
C LYS A 265 -1.28 11.33 -1.03
N GLY A 266 -0.04 11.78 -1.23
CA GLY A 266 0.31 12.82 -2.21
C GLY A 266 0.15 14.25 -1.69
N LEU A 267 0.17 15.22 -2.61
CA LEU A 267 -0.18 16.61 -2.33
C LEU A 267 -1.71 16.76 -2.34
N GLY A 268 -2.28 17.27 -1.25
CA GLY A 268 -3.73 17.39 -1.07
C GLY A 268 -4.39 16.17 -0.42
N THR A 269 -5.72 16.22 -0.31
CA THR A 269 -6.54 15.16 0.33
C THR A 269 -7.84 15.01 -0.44
N ARG A 270 -8.32 13.78 -0.63
CA ARG A 270 -9.68 13.49 -1.12
C ARG A 270 -10.68 13.61 0.03
N ASP A 271 -10.99 14.85 0.41
CA ASP A 271 -11.75 15.15 1.63
C ASP A 271 -13.12 14.48 1.70
N ASN A 272 -13.86 14.41 0.59
CA ASN A 272 -15.18 13.78 0.57
C ASN A 272 -15.09 12.29 0.94
N THR A 273 -14.12 11.57 0.38
CA THR A 273 -13.83 10.17 0.73
C THR A 273 -13.41 10.05 2.20
N LEU A 274 -12.51 10.92 2.67
CA LEU A 274 -12.06 10.91 4.07
C LEU A 274 -13.25 11.11 5.02
N ILE A 275 -14.07 12.14 4.79
CA ILE A 275 -15.26 12.43 5.60
C ILE A 275 -16.22 11.24 5.58
N ARG A 276 -16.56 10.73 4.40
CA ARG A 276 -17.50 9.61 4.25
C ARG A 276 -17.06 8.37 5.01
N ILE A 277 -15.79 7.95 4.89
CA ILE A 277 -15.30 6.76 5.59
C ILE A 277 -15.24 7.01 7.10
N MET A 278 -14.70 8.14 7.52
CA MET A 278 -14.57 8.44 8.96
C MET A 278 -15.92 8.55 9.66
N VAL A 279 -16.97 9.02 8.97
CA VAL A 279 -18.33 9.07 9.51
C VAL A 279 -19.00 7.69 9.44
N SER A 280 -19.01 7.04 8.28
CA SER A 280 -19.76 5.79 8.09
C SER A 280 -19.20 4.61 8.89
N ARG A 281 -17.91 4.64 9.24
CA ARG A 281 -17.24 3.55 9.96
C ARG A 281 -17.00 3.83 11.44
N SER A 282 -17.28 5.04 11.93
CA SER A 282 -16.98 5.45 13.32
C SER A 282 -17.66 4.57 14.38
N GLU A 283 -18.80 3.97 14.06
CA GLU A 283 -19.60 3.15 14.98
C GLU A 283 -19.66 1.67 14.54
N LEU A 284 -18.76 1.25 13.64
CA LEU A 284 -18.71 -0.12 13.10
C LEU A 284 -17.37 -0.81 13.43
N ASP A 285 -16.30 -0.39 12.76
CA ASP A 285 -15.02 -1.09 12.73
C ASP A 285 -13.80 -0.14 12.66
N MET A 286 -13.96 1.12 13.06
CA MET A 286 -12.88 2.12 13.04
C MET A 286 -11.63 1.68 13.83
N LEU A 287 -11.80 0.90 14.91
CA LEU A 287 -10.66 0.38 15.66
C LEU A 287 -9.88 -0.67 14.85
N ASP A 288 -10.57 -1.56 14.14
CA ASP A 288 -9.93 -2.54 13.24
C ASP A 288 -9.22 -1.86 12.08
N ILE A 289 -9.86 -0.85 11.48
CA ILE A 289 -9.27 -0.03 10.42
C ILE A 289 -7.95 0.59 10.90
N ARG A 290 -7.90 1.14 12.12
CA ARG A 290 -6.69 1.77 12.68
C ARG A 290 -5.55 0.77 12.88
N GLU A 291 -5.85 -0.40 13.42
CA GLU A 291 -4.87 -1.46 13.64
C GLU A 291 -4.27 -1.93 12.32
N ILE A 292 -5.12 -2.25 11.33
CA ILE A 292 -4.69 -2.67 9.99
C ILE A 292 -3.90 -1.57 9.31
N PHE A 293 -4.35 -0.31 9.39
CA PHE A 293 -3.66 0.84 8.81
C PHE A 293 -2.24 0.96 9.36
N ARG A 294 -2.06 0.82 10.68
CA ARG A 294 -0.73 0.92 11.32
C ARG A 294 0.19 -0.23 10.94
N THR A 295 -0.36 -1.42 10.69
CA THR A 295 0.41 -2.59 10.24
C THR A 295 0.81 -2.46 8.77
N LYS A 296 -0.09 -1.97 7.92
CA LYS A 296 0.17 -1.81 6.48
C LYS A 296 1.00 -0.57 6.13
N TYR A 297 0.89 0.49 6.91
CA TYR A 297 1.49 1.79 6.60
C TYR A 297 2.41 2.26 7.73
N GLU A 298 3.53 2.88 7.37
CA GLU A 298 4.55 3.35 8.33
C GLU A 298 4.06 4.42 9.31
N LYS A 299 2.90 5.01 9.03
CA LYS A 299 2.27 6.07 9.82
C LYS A 299 0.94 5.58 10.35
N SER A 300 0.59 5.96 11.58
CA SER A 300 -0.76 5.71 12.10
C SER A 300 -1.79 6.54 11.32
N LEU A 301 -3.03 6.05 11.23
CA LEU A 301 -4.15 6.77 10.62
C LEU A 301 -4.28 8.19 11.21
N TYR A 302 -4.19 8.30 12.55
CA TYR A 302 -4.17 9.59 13.26
C TYR A 302 -3.07 10.53 12.77
N SER A 303 -1.83 10.04 12.69
CA SER A 303 -0.70 10.87 12.27
C SER A 303 -0.84 11.34 10.83
N MET A 304 -1.41 10.51 9.95
CA MET A 304 -1.63 10.85 8.55
C MET A 304 -2.73 11.90 8.42
N ILE A 305 -3.87 11.72 9.12
CA ILE A 305 -4.93 12.73 9.18
C ILE A 305 -4.39 14.04 9.74
N LYS A 306 -3.63 14.02 10.85
CA LYS A 306 -3.08 15.24 11.47
C LYS A 306 -2.18 16.04 10.53
N VAL A 307 -1.38 15.36 9.70
CA VAL A 307 -0.50 16.00 8.70
C VAL A 307 -1.31 16.54 7.51
N SER A 308 -2.31 15.77 7.05
CA SER A 308 -3.24 16.20 6.00
C SER A 308 -4.17 17.35 6.44
N ALA A 309 -4.38 17.51 7.76
CA ALA A 309 -5.30 18.43 8.43
C ALA A 309 -4.82 19.86 8.63
N ALA A 310 -3.84 20.34 7.84
CA ALA A 310 -3.38 21.73 7.91
C ALA A 310 -4.51 22.77 7.69
N ASN A 311 -5.67 22.35 7.17
CA ASN A 311 -6.89 23.14 7.11
C ASN A 311 -7.90 22.73 8.21
N ARG A 312 -8.33 23.72 9.01
CA ARG A 312 -9.01 23.62 10.33
C ARG A 312 -10.13 22.59 10.51
N GLY A 313 -10.83 22.15 9.44
CA GLY A 313 -11.95 21.20 9.52
C GLY A 313 -11.58 19.76 9.87
N GLN A 314 -10.35 19.32 9.58
CA GLN A 314 -9.91 17.93 9.79
C GLN A 314 -9.35 17.67 11.21
N ARG A 315 -9.19 18.70 12.06
CA ARG A 315 -8.85 18.54 13.49
C ARG A 315 -9.92 17.76 14.26
N ALA A 316 -11.16 17.76 13.77
CA ALA A 316 -12.29 17.00 14.27
C ALA A 316 -12.00 15.49 14.38
N PHE A 317 -11.42 14.91 13.34
CA PHE A 317 -11.04 13.50 13.33
C PHE A 317 -9.99 13.17 14.39
N CYS A 318 -9.09 14.11 14.71
CA CYS A 318 -8.08 13.90 15.74
C CYS A 318 -8.63 13.93 17.18
N ARG A 319 -9.92 14.25 17.40
CA ARG A 319 -10.54 14.37 18.72
C ARG A 319 -11.59 13.31 19.04
N ASP A 320 -11.93 12.46 18.07
CA ASP A 320 -12.60 11.20 18.38
C ASP A 320 -11.78 10.49 19.47
N ARG A 321 -12.41 10.18 20.62
CA ARG A 321 -11.72 9.63 21.80
C ARG A 321 -11.01 8.30 21.47
N GLY A 322 -11.43 7.64 20.40
CA GLY A 322 -10.74 6.48 19.84
C GLY A 322 -9.43 6.82 19.11
N LEU A 323 -9.28 7.97 18.44
CA LEU A 323 -8.17 8.27 17.53
C LEU A 323 -6.88 8.79 18.20
N GLY A 324 -6.88 9.05 19.51
CA GLY A 324 -5.73 9.58 20.26
C GLY A 324 -4.43 8.75 20.14
N ASN A 325 -3.30 9.40 20.46
CA ASN A 325 -1.94 8.82 20.41
C ASN A 325 -1.65 7.86 21.58
N HIS A 326 -2.68 7.27 22.18
CA HIS A 326 -2.54 6.42 23.36
C HIS A 326 -1.83 5.12 22.97
N SER A 327 -0.62 4.97 23.50
CA SER A 327 0.00 3.68 23.72
C SER A 327 -0.90 2.85 24.65
N GLN A 328 -1.18 1.61 24.24
CA GLN A 328 -1.69 0.47 25.01
C GLN A 328 -3.20 0.24 25.02
N GLU A 329 -3.59 -1.01 24.72
CA GLU A 329 -4.00 -2.02 25.71
C GLU A 329 -3.78 -3.42 25.13
N LYS A 330 -3.22 -4.34 25.91
CA LYS A 330 -3.16 -5.78 25.58
C LYS A 330 -4.59 -6.32 25.58
N ARG A 331 -5.24 -6.50 24.43
CA ARG A 331 -6.57 -7.14 24.39
C ARG A 331 -6.67 -8.16 23.26
N ASN A 332 -7.31 -9.26 23.62
CA ASN A 332 -7.36 -10.51 22.85
C ASN A 332 -8.18 -10.32 21.59
N TRP A 333 -7.57 -10.68 20.47
CA TRP A 333 -8.12 -10.63 19.13
C TRP A 333 -8.87 -11.93 18.81
N PRO A 334 -10.19 -11.91 18.51
CA PRO A 334 -10.92 -13.13 18.15
C PRO A 334 -10.85 -13.49 16.65
N GLY A 335 -10.37 -12.62 15.77
CA GLY A 335 -10.52 -12.81 14.32
C GLY A 335 -9.21 -12.87 13.54
N LYS A 336 -8.36 -13.91 13.73
CA LYS A 336 -7.05 -14.15 13.04
C LYS A 336 -6.54 -13.00 12.16
N LEU A 337 -5.45 -12.31 12.54
CA LEU A 337 -4.72 -11.39 11.65
C LEU A 337 -4.49 -12.11 10.31
N GLY A 338 -5.38 -11.85 9.36
CA GLY A 338 -5.56 -12.68 8.19
C GLY A 338 -4.42 -12.44 7.22
N VAL A 339 -3.72 -13.51 6.86
CA VAL A 339 -3.20 -13.71 5.50
C VAL A 339 -2.17 -12.68 5.00
N SER A 340 -1.27 -12.14 5.85
CA SER A 340 -0.18 -11.28 5.34
C SER A 340 1.11 -12.05 4.98
N TRP A 341 1.28 -13.27 5.49
CA TRP A 341 2.50 -14.07 5.34
C TRP A 341 2.25 -15.45 4.73
N GLU A 342 1.00 -15.82 4.47
CA GLU A 342 0.65 -17.02 3.69
C GLU A 342 1.19 -16.88 2.26
N SER A 343 1.60 -18.01 1.68
CA SER A 343 2.62 -18.07 0.63
C SER A 343 2.39 -17.04 -0.47
N GLN A 344 3.31 -16.07 -0.57
CA GLN A 344 3.49 -15.40 -1.84
C GLN A 344 4.04 -16.42 -2.83
N ASP A 345 3.26 -16.64 -3.88
CA ASP A 345 3.57 -17.52 -4.98
C ASP A 345 4.94 -17.22 -5.60
N PRO A 346 5.50 -18.16 -6.38
CA PRO A 346 6.54 -17.86 -7.35
C PRO A 346 5.99 -16.87 -8.39
N CYS A 347 5.92 -15.59 -8.02
CA CYS A 347 5.62 -14.52 -8.93
C CYS A 347 6.72 -14.51 -9.99
N LEU A 348 6.34 -14.73 -11.24
CA LEU A 348 7.27 -14.62 -12.36
C LEU A 348 7.79 -13.17 -12.39
N LEU A 349 9.05 -13.01 -11.97
CA LEU A 349 9.73 -11.72 -11.97
C LEU A 349 10.02 -11.34 -13.42
N LYS A 350 9.56 -10.15 -13.82
CA LYS A 350 9.73 -9.63 -15.17
C LYS A 350 10.34 -8.23 -15.10
N GLY A 351 11.45 -8.06 -15.83
CA GLY A 351 11.97 -6.75 -16.17
C GLY A 351 11.11 -6.04 -17.23
N THR A 352 11.34 -4.73 -17.36
CA THR A 352 10.74 -3.88 -18.40
C THR A 352 11.65 -3.77 -19.62
N VAL A 353 12.97 -3.85 -19.43
CA VAL A 353 13.94 -3.90 -20.53
C VAL A 353 14.17 -5.36 -20.94
N ARG A 354 14.13 -5.62 -22.25
CA ARG A 354 14.37 -6.94 -22.84
C ARG A 354 15.46 -6.87 -23.91
N PRO A 355 16.11 -8.00 -24.24
CA PRO A 355 17.01 -8.04 -25.39
C PRO A 355 16.29 -7.57 -26.66
N ALA A 356 16.89 -6.65 -27.42
CA ALA A 356 16.33 -6.20 -28.69
C ALA A 356 16.42 -7.30 -29.75
N ASP A 357 15.34 -7.47 -30.51
CA ASP A 357 15.30 -8.33 -31.69
C ASP A 357 16.14 -7.74 -32.83
N GLY A 358 16.75 -8.61 -33.65
CA GLY A 358 17.59 -8.16 -34.77
C GLY A 358 18.83 -7.37 -34.34
N PHE A 359 19.30 -7.56 -33.10
CA PHE A 359 20.42 -6.82 -32.51
C PHE A 359 21.69 -6.85 -33.37
N ASN A 360 22.21 -5.67 -33.68
CA ASN A 360 23.44 -5.48 -34.45
C ASN A 360 24.39 -4.52 -33.69
N PRO A 361 25.41 -5.05 -32.99
CA PRO A 361 26.31 -4.23 -32.19
C PRO A 361 27.16 -3.28 -33.05
N ASP A 362 27.46 -3.62 -34.30
CA ASP A 362 28.20 -2.76 -35.22
C ASP A 362 27.40 -1.51 -35.58
N ALA A 363 26.10 -1.68 -35.85
CA ALA A 363 25.19 -0.58 -36.17
C ALA A 363 25.01 0.34 -34.96
N ASP A 364 24.75 -0.23 -33.78
CA ASP A 364 24.60 0.52 -32.54
C ASP A 364 25.89 1.28 -32.17
N ALA A 365 27.06 0.64 -32.27
CA ALA A 365 28.34 1.30 -32.00
C ALA A 365 28.60 2.49 -32.95
N LYS A 366 28.29 2.33 -34.24
CA LYS A 366 28.41 3.42 -35.24
C LYS A 366 27.42 4.56 -34.96
N ALA A 367 26.18 4.23 -34.61
CA ALA A 367 25.15 5.22 -34.29
C ALA A 367 25.52 6.02 -33.03
N LEU A 368 25.95 5.34 -31.95
CA LEU A 368 26.44 6.00 -30.74
C LEU A 368 27.67 6.88 -31.03
N ARG A 369 28.63 6.41 -31.84
CA ARG A 369 29.78 7.23 -32.20
C ARG A 369 29.37 8.48 -32.96
N LYS A 370 28.40 8.37 -33.88
CA LYS A 370 27.87 9.47 -34.67
C LYS A 370 27.13 10.48 -33.77
N ALA A 371 26.32 10.00 -32.82
CA ALA A 371 25.58 10.82 -31.87
C ALA A 371 26.50 11.67 -30.97
N MET A 372 27.72 11.18 -30.73
CA MET A 372 28.77 11.85 -29.94
C MET A 372 29.86 12.52 -30.81
N LYS A 373 29.60 12.77 -32.10
CA LYS A 373 30.60 13.35 -33.01
C LYS A 373 30.18 14.75 -33.46
N GLY A 374 30.89 15.76 -32.97
CA GLY A 374 30.76 17.14 -33.44
C GLY A 374 30.72 18.13 -32.29
N LEU A 375 30.21 19.33 -32.57
CA LEU A 375 29.82 20.27 -31.52
C LEU A 375 28.37 19.97 -31.14
N GLY A 376 28.17 19.47 -29.93
CA GLY A 376 26.87 19.00 -29.43
C GLY A 376 26.74 17.49 -29.43
N THR A 377 25.76 17.00 -28.68
CA THR A 377 25.45 15.58 -28.48
C THR A 377 24.04 15.31 -28.99
N ASP A 378 23.80 14.15 -29.59
CA ASP A 378 22.44 13.67 -29.88
C ASP A 378 21.99 12.74 -28.75
N GLU A 379 21.49 13.32 -27.67
CA GLU A 379 21.01 12.58 -26.50
C GLU A 379 19.87 11.62 -26.85
N SER A 380 19.03 11.96 -27.85
CA SER A 380 17.88 11.14 -28.23
C SER A 380 18.35 9.79 -28.80
N THR A 381 19.30 9.80 -29.74
CA THR A 381 19.89 8.55 -30.26
C THR A 381 20.58 7.73 -29.16
N ILE A 382 21.28 8.39 -28.23
CA ILE A 382 21.94 7.71 -27.10
C ILE A 382 20.91 7.02 -26.20
N ILE A 383 19.84 7.75 -25.84
CA ILE A 383 18.76 7.24 -25.00
C ILE A 383 18.06 6.07 -25.68
N ASP A 384 17.62 6.25 -26.93
CA ASP A 384 16.86 5.25 -27.66
C ASP A 384 17.62 3.94 -27.81
N ILE A 385 18.92 4.00 -28.11
CA ILE A 385 19.74 2.78 -28.20
C ILE A 385 19.94 2.18 -26.81
N ILE A 386 20.45 2.94 -25.83
CA ILE A 386 20.90 2.34 -24.57
C ILE A 386 19.72 1.82 -23.75
N THR A 387 18.59 2.53 -23.70
CA THR A 387 17.43 2.12 -22.90
C THR A 387 16.69 0.91 -23.47
N HIS A 388 16.83 0.62 -24.77
CA HIS A 388 16.18 -0.51 -25.46
C HIS A 388 17.15 -1.65 -25.81
N ARG A 389 18.23 -1.83 -25.04
CA ARG A 389 19.14 -2.98 -25.16
C ARG A 389 19.33 -3.60 -23.79
N SER A 390 19.36 -4.93 -23.71
CA SER A 390 19.68 -5.60 -22.44
C SER A 390 21.12 -5.29 -22.01
N ASN A 391 21.43 -5.46 -20.73
CA ASN A 391 22.78 -5.20 -20.23
C ASN A 391 23.84 -6.04 -20.97
N ALA A 392 23.52 -7.30 -21.28
CA ALA A 392 24.39 -8.17 -22.08
C ALA A 392 24.67 -7.58 -23.47
N GLN A 393 23.64 -7.08 -24.17
CA GLN A 393 23.80 -6.40 -25.45
C GLN A 393 24.63 -5.11 -25.30
N ARG A 394 24.41 -4.33 -24.24
CA ARG A 394 25.23 -3.13 -23.94
C ARG A 394 26.71 -3.48 -23.75
N GLN A 395 27.04 -4.60 -23.10
CA GLN A 395 28.43 -5.06 -22.99
C GLN A 395 29.03 -5.41 -24.36
N GLN A 396 28.25 -6.04 -25.25
CA GLN A 396 28.70 -6.33 -26.62
C GLN A 396 28.90 -5.05 -27.46
N ILE A 397 28.03 -4.03 -27.28
CA ILE A 397 28.22 -2.71 -27.88
C ILE A 397 29.53 -2.08 -27.41
N ARG A 398 29.84 -2.13 -26.10
CA ARG A 398 31.10 -1.59 -25.55
C ARG A 398 32.33 -2.24 -26.20
N GLN A 399 32.33 -3.56 -26.33
CA GLN A 399 33.43 -4.29 -26.96
C GLN A 399 33.58 -3.93 -28.44
N THR A 400 32.47 -3.88 -29.17
CA THR A 400 32.44 -3.55 -30.60
C THR A 400 32.87 -2.11 -30.85
N PHE A 401 32.41 -1.16 -30.03
CA PHE A 401 32.82 0.24 -30.10
C PHE A 401 34.33 0.40 -29.90
N LYS A 402 34.90 -0.29 -28.90
CA LYS A 402 36.35 -0.29 -28.65
C LYS A 402 37.13 -0.89 -29.82
N SER A 403 36.64 -1.98 -30.40
CA SER A 403 37.28 -2.62 -31.57
C SER A 403 37.26 -1.72 -32.81
N HIS A 404 36.14 -1.06 -33.09
CA HIS A 404 35.98 -0.22 -34.29
C HIS A 404 36.71 1.12 -34.22
N PHE A 405 36.72 1.75 -33.04
CA PHE A 405 37.18 3.13 -32.91
C PHE A 405 38.44 3.28 -32.06
N GLY A 406 38.89 2.22 -31.37
CA GLY A 406 40.01 2.28 -30.44
C GLY A 406 39.76 3.15 -29.20
N ARG A 407 38.49 3.46 -28.91
CA ARG A 407 38.05 4.37 -27.84
C ARG A 407 37.19 3.64 -26.81
N ASP A 408 37.19 4.12 -25.58
CA ASP A 408 36.32 3.59 -24.55
C ASP A 408 34.95 4.29 -24.56
N LEU A 409 33.90 3.52 -24.80
CA LEU A 409 32.53 4.05 -24.88
C LEU A 409 32.07 4.69 -23.55
N MET A 410 32.51 4.18 -22.40
CA MET A 410 32.13 4.77 -21.11
C MET A 410 32.77 6.15 -20.91
N ALA A 411 34.03 6.32 -21.33
CA ALA A 411 34.73 7.59 -21.31
C ALA A 411 34.09 8.61 -22.27
N ASP A 412 33.79 8.19 -23.50
CA ASP A 412 33.12 9.05 -24.49
C ASP A 412 31.73 9.49 -24.00
N LEU A 413 30.89 8.56 -23.50
CA LEU A 413 29.59 8.93 -22.92
C LEU A 413 29.74 9.90 -21.74
N LYS A 414 30.71 9.66 -20.85
CA LYS A 414 30.94 10.52 -19.69
C LYS A 414 31.36 11.95 -20.06
N SER A 415 32.00 12.17 -21.21
CA SER A 415 32.36 13.51 -21.69
C SER A 415 31.22 14.21 -22.43
N GLU A 416 30.32 13.45 -23.06
CA GLU A 416 29.30 13.99 -23.98
C GLU A 416 27.94 14.26 -23.31
N ILE A 417 27.62 13.53 -22.25
CA ILE A 417 26.40 13.75 -21.45
C ILE A 417 26.76 14.08 -20.00
N SER A 418 25.90 14.86 -19.34
CA SER A 418 26.10 15.31 -17.96
C SER A 418 24.87 15.13 -17.07
N GLY A 419 24.97 15.52 -15.79
CA GLY A 419 23.85 15.52 -14.85
C GLY A 419 23.28 14.12 -14.56
N ASP A 420 21.97 14.09 -14.31
CA ASP A 420 21.23 12.86 -13.96
C ASP A 420 21.10 11.90 -15.15
N LEU A 421 21.00 12.44 -16.37
CA LEU A 421 21.05 11.65 -17.60
C LEU A 421 22.34 10.83 -17.67
N ALA A 422 23.51 11.47 -17.48
CA ALA A 422 24.78 10.76 -17.46
C ALA A 422 24.84 9.70 -16.38
N ARG A 423 24.27 9.96 -15.19
CA ARG A 423 24.22 8.97 -14.10
C ARG A 423 23.42 7.74 -14.49
N LEU A 424 22.26 7.94 -15.13
CA LEU A 424 21.38 6.87 -15.60
C LEU A 424 22.01 6.07 -16.73
N ILE A 425 22.44 6.74 -17.80
CA ILE A 425 23.03 6.10 -18.98
C ILE A 425 24.31 5.33 -18.62
N LEU A 426 25.24 5.94 -17.89
CA LEU A 426 26.43 5.23 -17.43
C LEU A 426 26.08 4.10 -16.46
N GLY A 427 25.00 4.22 -15.70
CA GLY A 427 24.50 3.14 -14.85
C GLY A 427 24.05 1.93 -15.66
N LEU A 428 23.21 2.16 -16.68
CA LEU A 428 22.68 1.12 -17.56
C LEU A 428 23.79 0.37 -18.33
N MET A 429 24.91 1.04 -18.62
CA MET A 429 26.05 0.48 -19.34
C MET A 429 26.99 -0.37 -18.45
N MET A 430 26.89 -0.28 -17.13
CA MET A 430 27.71 -1.08 -16.21
C MET A 430 27.14 -2.48 -16.03
N PRO A 431 27.98 -3.53 -15.96
CA PRO A 431 27.49 -4.85 -15.54
C PRO A 431 26.84 -4.78 -14.14
N PRO A 432 25.82 -5.61 -13.83
CA PRO A 432 25.02 -5.46 -12.61
C PRO A 432 25.85 -5.43 -11.32
N ALA A 433 26.80 -6.36 -11.17
CA ALA A 433 27.64 -6.45 -9.98
C ALA A 433 28.55 -5.21 -9.79
N HIS A 434 29.15 -4.71 -10.87
CA HIS A 434 29.96 -3.49 -10.84
C HIS A 434 29.11 -2.24 -10.57
N TYR A 435 27.87 -2.20 -11.08
CA TYR A 435 26.96 -1.09 -10.77
C TYR A 435 26.68 -1.02 -9.27
N ASP A 436 26.30 -2.14 -8.65
CA ASP A 436 26.04 -2.20 -7.21
C ASP A 436 27.30 -1.94 -6.38
N ALA A 437 28.46 -2.48 -6.77
CA ALA A 437 29.74 -2.18 -6.13
C ALA A 437 30.04 -0.67 -6.14
N LYS A 438 29.78 0.01 -7.27
CA LYS A 438 29.91 1.46 -7.39
C LYS A 438 28.91 2.23 -6.53
N GLN A 439 27.67 1.76 -6.41
CA GLN A 439 26.70 2.40 -5.52
C GLN A 439 27.11 2.27 -4.05
N LEU A 440 27.56 1.08 -3.64
CA LEU A 440 28.09 0.84 -2.29
C LEU A 440 29.32 1.71 -2.01
N LYS A 441 30.25 1.81 -2.96
CA LYS A 441 31.44 2.67 -2.81
C LYS A 441 31.05 4.12 -2.63
N LYS A 442 30.10 4.62 -3.42
CA LYS A 442 29.60 6.00 -3.32
C LYS A 442 28.86 6.28 -2.02
N ALA A 443 28.15 5.29 -1.48
CA ALA A 443 27.46 5.40 -0.21
C ALA A 443 28.41 5.52 0.98
N MET A 444 29.66 5.04 0.83
CA MET A 444 30.73 5.12 1.82
C MET A 444 31.83 6.11 1.43
N GLU A 445 31.59 6.98 0.44
CA GLU A 445 32.59 7.92 -0.06
C GLU A 445 32.25 9.34 0.36
N GLY A 446 33.19 9.99 1.04
CA GLY A 446 33.07 11.37 1.47
C GLY A 446 32.78 11.48 2.96
N ALA A 447 32.22 12.61 3.37
CA ALA A 447 31.84 12.84 4.76
C ALA A 447 30.43 12.31 5.01
N GLY A 448 30.31 11.43 6.02
CA GLY A 448 29.07 10.73 6.34
C GLY A 448 28.83 9.51 5.46
N THR A 449 27.74 8.80 5.73
CA THR A 449 27.35 7.56 5.05
C THR A 449 25.96 7.74 4.44
N ASP A 450 25.69 7.09 3.31
CA ASP A 450 24.33 6.95 2.79
C ASP A 450 23.75 5.60 3.27
N GLU A 451 23.26 5.59 4.50
CA GLU A 451 22.76 4.36 5.15
C GLU A 451 21.59 3.77 4.37
N LYS A 452 20.76 4.62 3.74
CA LYS A 452 19.61 4.20 2.93
C LYS A 452 20.04 3.39 1.71
N ALA A 453 21.12 3.77 1.04
CA ALA A 453 21.67 3.03 -0.09
C ALA A 453 22.31 1.71 0.34
N LEU A 454 23.06 1.71 1.45
CA LEU A 454 23.66 0.49 2.01
C LEU A 454 22.59 -0.54 2.38
N ILE A 455 21.54 -0.10 3.11
CA ILE A 455 20.42 -0.95 3.50
C ILE A 455 19.68 -1.48 2.27
N GLU A 456 19.38 -0.61 1.29
CA GLU A 456 18.69 -1.01 0.07
C GLU A 456 19.40 -2.17 -0.64
N ILE A 457 20.71 -2.06 -0.80
CA ILE A 457 21.50 -3.04 -1.53
C ILE A 457 21.62 -4.32 -0.71
N LEU A 458 22.18 -4.22 0.49
CA LEU A 458 22.55 -5.41 1.26
C LEU A 458 21.33 -6.20 1.78
N ALA A 459 20.17 -5.56 2.00
CA ALA A 459 18.97 -6.26 2.44
C ALA A 459 18.16 -6.91 1.29
N THR A 460 18.46 -6.60 0.02
CA THR A 460 17.65 -7.05 -1.13
C THR A 460 18.36 -7.99 -2.10
N ARG A 461 19.70 -7.96 -2.17
CA ARG A 461 20.45 -8.84 -3.06
C ARG A 461 20.52 -10.27 -2.51
N THR A 462 20.49 -11.22 -3.43
CA THR A 462 20.66 -12.66 -3.18
C THR A 462 22.12 -13.00 -2.91
N ASN A 463 22.39 -14.20 -2.39
CA ASN A 463 23.78 -14.63 -2.15
C ASN A 463 24.64 -14.59 -3.42
N ALA A 464 24.10 -15.02 -4.57
CA ALA A 464 24.82 -14.99 -5.84
C ALA A 464 25.18 -13.55 -6.25
N GLU A 465 24.23 -12.62 -6.14
CA GLU A 465 24.48 -11.19 -6.41
C GLU A 465 25.50 -10.61 -5.42
N ILE A 466 25.41 -10.91 -4.12
CA ILE A 466 26.37 -10.41 -3.11
C ILE A 466 27.78 -10.93 -3.36
N ARG A 467 27.96 -12.20 -3.73
CA ARG A 467 29.29 -12.75 -4.08
C ARG A 467 29.87 -12.04 -5.31
N ALA A 468 29.07 -11.85 -6.35
CA ALA A 468 29.48 -11.10 -7.54
C ALA A 468 29.83 -9.64 -7.21
N ILE A 469 29.08 -8.99 -6.32
CA ILE A 469 29.38 -7.64 -5.82
C ILE A 469 30.72 -7.62 -5.07
N ASN A 470 30.98 -8.60 -4.20
CA ASN A 470 32.24 -8.68 -3.46
C ASN A 470 33.45 -8.81 -4.39
N GLU A 471 33.33 -9.62 -5.44
CA GLU A 471 34.36 -9.76 -6.48
C GLU A 471 34.56 -8.45 -7.25
N ALA A 472 33.48 -7.87 -7.78
CA ALA A 472 33.52 -6.61 -8.52
C ALA A 472 34.08 -5.45 -7.68
N TYR A 473 33.70 -5.36 -6.40
CA TYR A 473 34.19 -4.32 -5.48
C TYR A 473 35.70 -4.45 -5.25
N LYS A 474 36.19 -5.69 -5.06
CA LYS A 474 37.62 -5.95 -4.89
C LYS A 474 38.41 -5.66 -6.17
N GLU A 475 37.85 -5.98 -7.34
CA GLU A 475 38.45 -5.66 -8.63
C GLU A 475 38.53 -4.14 -8.85
N ASP A 476 37.42 -3.42 -8.66
CA ASP A 476 37.32 -1.99 -8.97
C ASP A 476 38.05 -1.09 -7.97
N TYR A 477 38.15 -1.50 -6.69
CA TYR A 477 38.63 -0.64 -5.60
C TYR A 477 39.78 -1.22 -4.79
N HIS A 478 40.25 -2.43 -5.11
CA HIS A 478 41.39 -3.09 -4.45
C HIS A 478 41.25 -3.20 -2.92
N LYS A 479 40.01 -3.26 -2.44
CA LYS A 479 39.64 -3.40 -1.02
C LYS A 479 38.45 -4.35 -0.91
N SER A 480 38.35 -5.14 0.16
CA SER A 480 37.16 -5.96 0.36
C SER A 480 35.96 -5.08 0.73
N LEU A 481 34.74 -5.53 0.39
CA LEU A 481 33.53 -4.82 0.79
C LEU A 481 33.38 -4.80 2.33
N GLU A 482 33.75 -5.89 3.01
CA GLU A 482 33.74 -5.98 4.47
C GLU A 482 34.66 -4.94 5.12
N ASP A 483 35.89 -4.78 4.62
CA ASP A 483 36.82 -3.78 5.13
C ASP A 483 36.31 -2.36 4.86
N ALA A 484 35.66 -2.13 3.71
CA ALA A 484 35.08 -0.85 3.37
C ALA A 484 33.94 -0.49 4.35
N LEU A 485 32.99 -1.41 4.55
CA LEU A 485 31.90 -1.26 5.53
C LEU A 485 32.44 -1.07 6.95
N SER A 486 33.49 -1.80 7.32
CA SER A 486 34.12 -1.70 8.63
C SER A 486 34.78 -0.34 8.90
N SER A 487 35.28 0.30 7.84
CA SER A 487 35.93 1.60 7.91
C SER A 487 34.93 2.75 8.02
N ASP A 488 33.77 2.61 7.37
CA ASP A 488 32.79 3.70 7.23
C ASP A 488 31.65 3.62 8.26
N THR A 489 31.35 2.42 8.76
CA THR A 489 30.24 2.19 9.69
C THR A 489 30.72 1.63 11.03
N SER A 490 29.87 1.70 12.05
CA SER A 490 30.17 1.17 13.38
C SER A 490 28.95 0.58 14.09
N GLY A 491 29.17 0.03 15.29
CA GLY A 491 28.09 -0.48 16.16
C GLY A 491 27.29 -1.65 15.56
N HIS A 492 26.02 -1.74 15.95
CA HIS A 492 25.10 -2.79 15.47
C HIS A 492 24.81 -2.67 13.98
N PHE A 493 24.75 -1.44 13.46
CA PHE A 493 24.52 -1.21 12.04
C PHE A 493 25.61 -1.87 11.18
N ARG A 494 26.89 -1.65 11.52
CA ARG A 494 28.02 -2.34 10.88
C ARG A 494 27.86 -3.86 10.91
N ARG A 495 27.52 -4.44 12.07
CA ARG A 495 27.40 -5.90 12.24
C ARG A 495 26.32 -6.48 11.31
N ILE A 496 25.19 -5.80 11.17
CA ILE A 496 24.12 -6.20 10.26
C ILE A 496 24.59 -6.13 8.81
N LEU A 497 25.18 -5.00 8.39
CA LEU A 497 25.65 -4.83 7.01
C LEU A 497 26.72 -5.85 6.63
N ILE A 498 27.70 -6.09 7.49
CA ILE A 498 28.73 -7.12 7.25
C ILE A 498 28.08 -8.50 7.15
N SER A 499 27.15 -8.85 8.06
CA SER A 499 26.48 -10.15 8.01
C SER A 499 25.75 -10.37 6.68
N LEU A 500 25.08 -9.35 6.14
CA LEU A 500 24.41 -9.41 4.84
C LEU A 500 25.40 -9.47 3.67
N ALA A 501 26.50 -8.71 3.76
CA ALA A 501 27.55 -8.63 2.74
C ALA A 501 28.37 -9.93 2.58
N THR A 502 28.23 -10.90 3.49
CA THR A 502 28.87 -12.22 3.35
C THR A 502 28.28 -13.05 2.21
N GLY A 503 27.01 -12.83 1.84
CA GLY A 503 26.33 -13.66 0.84
C GLY A 503 26.24 -15.14 1.24
N ASN A 504 26.09 -15.40 2.54
CA ASN A 504 26.00 -16.73 3.15
C ASN A 504 24.70 -16.94 3.93
N ARG A 505 23.59 -16.40 3.42
CA ARG A 505 22.25 -16.69 3.96
C ARG A 505 21.86 -18.14 3.62
N ASP A 506 21.17 -18.82 4.52
CA ASP A 506 20.59 -20.13 4.28
C ASP A 506 19.65 -20.10 3.05
N GLU A 507 19.78 -21.07 2.15
CA GLU A 507 18.92 -21.20 0.95
C GLU A 507 17.98 -22.42 1.05
N GLY A 508 18.01 -23.13 2.17
CA GLY A 508 17.14 -24.27 2.45
C GLY A 508 15.67 -23.90 2.67
N GLY A 509 14.82 -24.93 2.68
CA GLY A 509 13.39 -24.79 2.92
C GLY A 509 13.02 -24.38 4.35
N GLU A 510 11.72 -24.30 4.64
CA GLU A 510 11.23 -24.04 6.00
C GLU A 510 11.48 -25.24 6.93
N ASP A 511 11.74 -24.94 8.21
CA ASP A 511 11.77 -25.91 9.31
C ASP A 511 10.76 -25.40 10.34
N ARG A 512 9.68 -26.16 10.57
CA ARG A 512 8.56 -25.68 11.40
C ARG A 512 8.89 -25.66 12.88
N ASP A 513 9.74 -26.56 13.36
CA ASP A 513 10.13 -26.61 14.77
C ASP A 513 11.10 -25.47 15.07
N GLN A 514 12.13 -25.32 14.23
CA GLN A 514 13.06 -24.20 14.35
C GLN A 514 12.35 -22.85 14.14
N ALA A 515 11.36 -22.76 13.25
CA ALA A 515 10.63 -21.52 13.03
C ALA A 515 9.82 -21.09 14.27
N ARG A 516 9.24 -22.05 15.00
CA ARG A 516 8.59 -21.78 16.28
C ARG A 516 9.59 -21.30 17.34
N ASP A 517 10.79 -21.87 17.38
CA ASP A 517 11.82 -21.47 18.33
C ASP A 517 12.43 -20.10 17.99
N ASP A 518 12.63 -19.81 16.70
CA ASP A 518 13.06 -18.51 16.22
C ASP A 518 11.99 -17.44 16.48
N ALA A 519 10.70 -17.78 16.34
CA ALA A 519 9.59 -16.88 16.66
C ALA A 519 9.45 -16.55 18.16
N LYS A 520 9.97 -17.42 19.05
CA LYS A 520 10.01 -17.16 20.51
C LYS A 520 11.09 -16.16 20.91
N VAL A 521 12.06 -15.86 20.03
CA VAL A 521 13.11 -14.88 20.35
C VAL A 521 12.46 -13.50 20.48
N ARG A 522 12.28 -13.06 21.73
CA ARG A 522 11.66 -11.77 22.04
C ARG A 522 12.55 -10.61 21.61
N LEU A 523 11.91 -9.56 21.10
CA LEU A 523 12.58 -8.29 20.81
C LEU A 523 13.03 -7.61 22.12
N PRO A 524 14.16 -6.87 22.10
CA PRO A 524 14.86 -6.45 23.32
C PRO A 524 14.04 -5.60 24.32
N GLY A 525 13.00 -4.91 23.86
CA GLY A 525 12.22 -3.97 24.68
C GLY A 525 10.96 -4.54 25.37
N GLU A 526 10.61 -5.82 25.15
CA GLU A 526 9.55 -6.48 25.95
C GLU A 526 10.02 -6.89 27.36
N ILE A 527 11.26 -6.59 27.72
CA ILE A 527 11.89 -7.09 28.94
C ILE A 527 12.22 -5.93 29.87
N ALA A 528 11.23 -5.57 30.69
CA ALA A 528 11.40 -4.62 31.78
C ALA A 528 12.35 -5.15 32.89
N ASP A 529 12.62 -6.46 32.95
CA ASP A 529 13.25 -7.11 34.12
C ASP A 529 14.50 -8.00 33.85
N THR A 530 15.13 -7.98 32.68
CA THR A 530 16.37 -8.77 32.45
C THR A 530 17.66 -7.96 32.59
N SER A 531 18.68 -8.65 33.08
CA SER A 531 20.06 -8.18 33.20
C SER A 531 20.64 -7.71 31.85
N SER A 532 21.59 -6.78 31.88
CA SER A 532 22.21 -6.18 30.68
C SER A 532 22.93 -7.19 29.76
N GLY A 533 23.40 -8.31 30.32
CA GLY A 533 24.04 -9.39 29.56
C GLY A 533 23.07 -10.16 28.66
N ASP A 534 21.84 -10.40 29.11
CA ASP A 534 20.83 -11.15 28.36
C ASP A 534 20.25 -10.36 27.18
N LYS A 535 20.15 -9.03 27.32
CA LYS A 535 19.67 -8.14 26.25
C LYS A 535 20.58 -8.17 25.02
N THR A 536 21.90 -8.11 25.24
CA THR A 536 22.92 -8.16 24.17
C THR A 536 22.93 -9.51 23.44
N SER A 537 22.66 -10.60 24.18
CA SER A 537 22.55 -11.96 23.64
C SER A 537 21.31 -12.13 22.75
N LEU A 538 20.17 -11.60 23.18
CA LEU A 538 18.91 -11.62 22.41
C LEU A 538 18.99 -10.78 21.14
N GLU A 539 19.59 -9.60 21.20
CA GLU A 539 19.85 -8.77 20.01
C GLU A 539 20.72 -9.50 18.98
N THR A 540 21.75 -10.22 19.46
CA THR A 540 22.62 -11.01 18.59
C THR A 540 21.87 -12.19 17.96
N ARG A 541 20.99 -12.87 18.72
CA ARG A 541 20.14 -13.95 18.18
C ARG A 541 19.14 -13.45 17.14
N PHE A 542 18.46 -12.33 17.42
CA PHE A 542 17.51 -11.72 16.49
C PHE A 542 18.20 -11.28 15.19
N MET A 543 19.37 -10.66 15.30
CA MET A 543 20.20 -10.31 14.16
C MET A 543 20.57 -11.55 13.33
N THR A 544 21.07 -12.61 13.96
CA THR A 544 21.41 -13.86 13.27
C THR A 544 20.21 -14.41 12.53
N ILE A 545 19.04 -14.51 13.17
CA ILE A 545 17.81 -15.01 12.53
C ILE A 545 17.49 -14.20 11.26
N LEU A 546 17.38 -12.87 11.36
CA LEU A 546 17.02 -12.03 10.20
C LEU A 546 18.11 -11.98 9.11
N CYS A 547 19.38 -12.09 9.47
CA CYS A 547 20.47 -11.98 8.51
C CYS A 547 20.85 -13.32 7.84
N THR A 548 20.65 -14.46 8.52
CA THR A 548 21.12 -15.76 8.03
C THR A 548 20.02 -16.72 7.63
N ARG A 549 18.80 -16.65 8.19
CA ARG A 549 17.74 -17.59 7.80
C ARG A 549 17.27 -17.38 6.36
N SER A 550 16.83 -18.46 5.73
CA SER A 550 16.27 -18.43 4.38
C SER A 550 14.97 -17.61 4.36
N TYR A 551 14.64 -17.03 3.21
CA TYR A 551 13.41 -16.24 3.08
C TYR A 551 12.18 -17.13 3.29
N GLN A 552 12.22 -18.40 2.86
CA GLN A 552 11.14 -19.36 3.11
C GLN A 552 10.97 -19.62 4.60
N HIS A 553 12.07 -19.85 5.32
CA HIS A 553 12.04 -20.04 6.77
C HIS A 553 11.56 -18.79 7.52
N LEU A 554 12.04 -17.60 7.15
CA LEU A 554 11.62 -16.34 7.78
C LEU A 554 10.12 -16.06 7.63
N ARG A 555 9.52 -16.37 6.49
CA ARG A 555 8.05 -16.27 6.33
C ARG A 555 7.32 -17.14 7.34
N ARG A 556 7.79 -18.37 7.56
CA ARG A 556 7.23 -19.26 8.59
C ARG A 556 7.44 -18.70 10.00
N VAL A 557 8.63 -18.18 10.30
CA VAL A 557 8.93 -17.52 11.58
C VAL A 557 7.94 -16.39 11.84
N PHE A 558 7.67 -15.53 10.85
CA PHE A 558 6.74 -14.40 11.01
C PHE A 558 5.29 -14.85 11.16
N GLN A 559 4.87 -15.93 10.48
CA GLN A 559 3.55 -16.54 10.69
C GLN A 559 3.40 -17.04 12.14
N GLU A 560 4.39 -17.78 12.65
CA GLU A 560 4.37 -18.28 14.02
C GLU A 560 4.45 -17.13 15.04
N PHE A 561 5.23 -16.09 14.75
CA PHE A 561 5.31 -14.88 15.58
C PHE A 561 3.95 -14.21 15.75
N VAL A 562 3.19 -14.04 14.65
CA VAL A 562 1.83 -13.48 14.69
C VAL A 562 0.91 -14.39 15.51
N LYS A 563 0.96 -15.71 15.33
CA LYS A 563 0.15 -16.67 16.11
C LYS A 563 0.42 -16.61 17.61
N MET A 564 1.69 -16.40 18.00
CA MET A 564 2.09 -16.40 19.41
C MET A 564 1.85 -15.05 20.10
N THR A 565 2.00 -13.93 19.38
CA THR A 565 2.03 -12.60 19.98
C THR A 565 0.83 -11.74 19.62
N ASN A 566 0.09 -12.08 18.55
CA ASN A 566 -0.89 -11.22 17.89
C ASN A 566 -0.32 -9.89 17.34
N TYR A 567 1.00 -9.77 17.19
CA TYR A 567 1.65 -8.61 16.57
C TYR A 567 2.39 -8.99 15.30
N ASP A 568 2.42 -8.09 14.32
CA ASP A 568 3.29 -8.23 13.15
C ASP A 568 4.75 -7.89 13.51
N VAL A 569 5.70 -8.64 12.94
CA VAL A 569 7.13 -8.47 13.26
C VAL A 569 7.64 -7.08 12.89
N GLU A 570 7.17 -6.50 11.77
CA GLU A 570 7.58 -5.17 11.33
C GLU A 570 7.09 -4.11 12.31
N HIS A 571 5.86 -4.28 12.82
CA HIS A 571 5.29 -3.42 13.85
C HIS A 571 6.15 -3.42 15.12
N THR A 572 6.52 -4.61 15.59
CA THR A 572 7.31 -4.75 16.81
C THR A 572 8.73 -4.21 16.64
N ILE A 573 9.38 -4.42 15.49
CA ILE A 573 10.69 -3.80 15.19
C ILE A 573 10.58 -2.28 15.23
N LYS A 574 9.57 -1.69 14.58
CA LYS A 574 9.38 -0.21 14.57
C LYS A 574 9.11 0.37 15.96
N LYS A 575 8.51 -0.42 16.85
CA LYS A 575 8.19 -0.02 18.22
C LYS A 575 9.40 -0.10 19.14
N GLU A 576 10.15 -1.20 19.05
CA GLU A 576 11.24 -1.50 20.00
C GLU A 576 12.61 -1.00 19.52
N MET A 577 12.75 -0.64 18.24
CA MET A 577 14.02 -0.24 17.65
C MET A 577 13.92 1.12 16.97
N SER A 578 15.06 1.80 16.82
CA SER A 578 15.16 3.10 16.18
C SER A 578 16.39 3.20 15.27
N GLY A 579 16.48 4.29 14.50
CA GLY A 579 17.61 4.58 13.61
C GLY A 579 17.85 3.52 12.53
N ASP A 580 19.10 3.41 12.09
CA ASP A 580 19.48 2.55 10.95
C ASP A 580 19.37 1.06 11.26
N VAL A 581 19.45 0.68 12.53
CA VAL A 581 19.22 -0.71 12.96
C VAL A 581 17.77 -1.11 12.71
N ARG A 582 16.81 -0.26 13.10
CA ARG A 582 15.39 -0.46 12.78
C ARG A 582 15.19 -0.54 11.27
N ASP A 583 15.77 0.41 10.54
CA ASP A 583 15.54 0.52 9.09
C ASP A 583 16.14 -0.66 8.32
N ALA A 584 17.30 -1.18 8.76
CA ALA A 584 17.89 -2.40 8.20
C ALA A 584 17.01 -3.64 8.42
N PHE A 585 16.51 -3.85 9.64
CA PHE A 585 15.65 -5.01 9.92
C PHE A 585 14.28 -4.90 9.25
N VAL A 586 13.67 -3.70 9.22
CA VAL A 586 12.43 -3.47 8.45
C VAL A 586 12.66 -3.75 6.97
N ALA A 587 13.78 -3.32 6.38
CA ALA A 587 14.10 -3.59 4.99
C ALA A 587 14.26 -5.09 4.71
N ILE A 588 14.89 -5.86 5.60
CA ILE A 588 14.98 -7.33 5.48
C ILE A 588 13.57 -7.94 5.51
N VAL A 589 12.75 -7.57 6.49
CA VAL A 589 11.38 -8.08 6.64
C VAL A 589 10.55 -7.77 5.40
N GLN A 590 10.60 -6.52 4.90
CA GLN A 590 9.88 -6.10 3.70
C GLN A 590 10.39 -6.81 2.43
N SER A 591 11.71 -7.02 2.30
CA SER A 591 12.34 -7.77 1.20
C SER A 591 11.90 -9.24 1.18
N VAL A 592 11.77 -9.86 2.36
CA VAL A 592 11.20 -11.21 2.50
C VAL A 592 9.71 -11.22 2.19
N LYS A 593 8.99 -10.18 2.63
CA LYS A 593 7.53 -10.05 2.51
C LYS A 593 7.07 -9.88 1.08
N ASN A 594 7.54 -8.85 0.39
CA ASN A 594 7.23 -8.51 -0.99
C ASN A 594 8.32 -7.54 -1.51
N LYS A 595 9.34 -8.09 -2.16
CA LYS A 595 10.48 -7.32 -2.68
C LYS A 595 10.08 -6.29 -3.76
N PRO A 596 9.21 -6.61 -4.74
CA PRO A 596 8.67 -5.60 -5.65
C PRO A 596 7.98 -4.43 -4.94
N LEU A 597 7.15 -4.69 -3.93
CA LEU A 597 6.48 -3.66 -3.16
C LEU A 597 7.46 -2.79 -2.35
N PHE A 598 8.52 -3.38 -1.80
CA PHE A 598 9.60 -2.63 -1.14
C PHE A 598 10.21 -1.58 -2.08
N PHE A 599 10.54 -1.97 -3.32
CA PHE A 599 11.09 -1.04 -4.30
C PHE A 599 10.06 -0.01 -4.78
N ALA A 600 8.79 -0.40 -4.95
CA ALA A 600 7.71 0.53 -5.27
C ALA A 600 7.58 1.62 -4.19
N ASP A 601 7.67 1.23 -2.91
CA ASP A 601 7.65 2.18 -1.79
C ASP A 601 8.84 3.14 -1.79
N LYS A 602 10.04 2.65 -2.13
CA LYS A 602 11.22 3.51 -2.23
C LYS A 602 11.17 4.45 -3.43
N LEU A 603 10.69 3.99 -4.58
CA LEU A 603 10.44 4.85 -5.74
C LEU A 603 9.45 5.96 -5.40
N TYR A 604 8.34 5.63 -4.75
CA TYR A 604 7.36 6.63 -4.36
C TYR A 604 7.97 7.64 -3.39
N LYS A 605 8.72 7.18 -2.37
CA LYS A 605 9.41 8.07 -1.43
C LYS A 605 10.45 8.97 -2.12
N SER A 606 11.10 8.50 -3.20
CA SER A 606 12.07 9.30 -3.95
C SER A 606 11.44 10.43 -4.77
N MET A 607 10.14 10.30 -5.08
CA MET A 607 9.35 11.27 -5.87
C MET A 607 8.22 11.87 -5.03
N LYS A 608 8.39 11.94 -3.70
CA LYS A 608 7.36 12.44 -2.80
C LYS A 608 7.84 13.69 -2.08
N GLY A 609 7.11 14.78 -2.29
CA GLY A 609 7.29 16.02 -1.55
C GLY A 609 7.86 17.10 -2.46
N ALA A 610 8.66 17.99 -1.89
CA ALA A 610 9.36 19.01 -2.68
C ALA A 610 10.71 18.44 -3.15
N GLY A 611 10.93 18.42 -4.46
CA GLY A 611 12.12 17.87 -5.08
C GLY A 611 12.09 16.34 -5.22
N THR A 612 13.14 15.81 -5.84
CA THR A 612 13.28 14.40 -6.21
C THR A 612 14.60 13.86 -5.63
N ASP A 613 14.63 12.62 -5.16
CA ASP A 613 15.87 11.89 -4.89
C ASP A 613 16.28 11.12 -6.14
N GLU A 614 16.92 11.82 -7.08
CA GLU A 614 17.30 11.26 -8.38
C GLU A 614 18.32 10.12 -8.24
N LYS A 615 19.08 10.08 -7.14
CA LYS A 615 20.02 9.00 -6.86
C LYS A 615 19.27 7.70 -6.57
N THR A 616 18.31 7.72 -5.67
CA THR A 616 17.49 6.53 -5.35
C THR A 616 16.62 6.14 -6.54
N LEU A 617 15.97 7.09 -7.22
CA LEU A 617 15.18 6.84 -8.42
C LEU A 617 16.03 6.12 -9.49
N THR A 618 17.18 6.70 -9.85
CA THR A 618 18.08 6.10 -10.85
C THR A 618 18.59 4.73 -10.42
N ARG A 619 18.99 4.58 -9.16
CA ARG A 619 19.54 3.31 -8.65
C ARG A 619 18.54 2.17 -8.76
N ILE A 620 17.28 2.42 -8.40
CA ILE A 620 16.23 1.41 -8.48
C ILE A 620 15.88 1.13 -9.95
N ILE A 621 15.68 2.16 -10.77
CA ILE A 621 15.34 1.98 -12.19
C ILE A 621 16.42 1.18 -12.93
N VAL A 622 17.70 1.48 -12.72
CA VAL A 622 18.81 0.73 -13.32
C VAL A 622 18.86 -0.69 -12.80
N SER A 623 18.95 -0.88 -11.48
CA SER A 623 19.21 -2.20 -10.89
C SER A 623 18.06 -3.18 -11.03
N ARG A 624 16.81 -2.69 -11.19
CA ARG A 624 15.62 -3.54 -11.31
C ARG A 624 15.10 -3.68 -12.74
N SER A 625 15.63 -2.90 -13.69
CA SER A 625 15.16 -2.83 -15.10
C SER A 625 14.98 -4.19 -15.79
N GLU A 626 15.85 -5.16 -15.50
CA GLU A 626 15.88 -6.48 -16.13
C GLU A 626 15.50 -7.62 -15.16
N ILE A 627 15.01 -7.29 -13.94
CA ILE A 627 14.67 -8.27 -12.89
C ILE A 627 13.17 -8.31 -12.65
N ASP A 628 12.62 -7.24 -12.06
CA ASP A 628 11.23 -7.20 -11.58
C ASP A 628 10.61 -5.80 -11.67
N LEU A 629 11.15 -4.90 -12.50
CA LEU A 629 10.60 -3.55 -12.64
C LEU A 629 9.15 -3.55 -13.12
N LEU A 630 8.70 -4.56 -13.86
CA LEU A 630 7.29 -4.71 -14.23
C LEU A 630 6.42 -5.07 -13.01
N ASN A 631 6.92 -5.95 -12.13
CA ASN A 631 6.23 -6.27 -10.88
C ASN A 631 6.19 -5.05 -9.94
N ILE A 632 7.29 -4.28 -9.88
CA ILE A 632 7.38 -3.05 -9.11
C ILE A 632 6.35 -2.02 -9.59
N ARG A 633 6.23 -1.83 -10.91
CA ARG A 633 5.21 -0.95 -11.51
C ARG A 633 3.80 -1.33 -11.08
N ARG A 634 3.47 -2.62 -11.11
CA ARG A 634 2.17 -3.14 -10.65
C ARG A 634 1.92 -2.83 -9.17
N GLU A 635 2.87 -3.14 -8.29
CA GLU A 635 2.75 -2.82 -6.86
C GLU A 635 2.64 -1.30 -6.62
N PHE A 636 3.33 -0.51 -7.45
CA PHE A 636 3.30 0.95 -7.39
C PHE A 636 1.91 1.49 -7.74
N ILE A 637 1.33 1.11 -8.89
CA ILE A 637 0.00 1.59 -9.27
C ILE A 637 -1.08 1.10 -8.28
N GLU A 638 -1.00 -0.15 -7.81
CA GLU A 638 -1.95 -0.71 -6.86
C GLU A 638 -1.99 0.06 -5.53
N LYS A 639 -0.82 0.39 -4.98
CA LYS A 639 -0.70 1.11 -3.71
C LYS A 639 -0.90 2.62 -3.89
N TYR A 640 -0.37 3.19 -4.96
CA TYR A 640 -0.26 4.63 -5.17
C TYR A 640 -1.29 5.23 -6.13
N ASP A 641 -2.24 4.46 -6.68
CA ASP A 641 -3.31 4.92 -7.60
C ASP A 641 -2.79 5.90 -8.67
N LYS A 642 -1.52 5.74 -9.06
CA LYS A 642 -0.79 6.56 -10.01
C LYS A 642 0.25 5.64 -10.62
N SER A 643 0.34 5.58 -11.95
CA SER A 643 1.34 4.74 -12.62
C SER A 643 2.74 5.20 -12.24
N LEU A 644 3.74 4.30 -12.30
CA LEU A 644 5.13 4.72 -12.11
C LEU A 644 5.54 5.71 -13.20
N HIS A 645 4.99 5.55 -14.40
CA HIS A 645 5.15 6.44 -15.54
C HIS A 645 4.71 7.89 -15.23
N GLN A 646 3.46 8.08 -14.81
CA GLN A 646 2.92 9.39 -14.39
C GLN A 646 3.69 9.98 -13.20
N ALA A 647 4.20 9.13 -12.30
CA ALA A 647 5.02 9.59 -11.18
C ALA A 647 6.34 10.20 -11.67
N ILE A 648 7.04 9.50 -12.56
CA ILE A 648 8.29 9.98 -13.17
C ILE A 648 8.06 11.24 -14.02
N GLU A 649 7.01 11.26 -14.84
CA GLU A 649 6.68 12.40 -15.70
C GLU A 649 6.35 13.67 -14.88
N GLY A 650 5.74 13.52 -13.71
CA GLY A 650 5.41 14.63 -12.83
C GLY A 650 6.60 15.21 -12.04
N ASP A 651 7.64 14.40 -11.79
CA ASP A 651 8.74 14.74 -10.87
C ASP A 651 10.09 14.94 -11.56
N THR A 652 10.19 14.61 -12.85
CA THR A 652 11.42 14.75 -13.64
C THR A 652 11.15 15.52 -14.92
N SER A 653 12.20 15.97 -15.61
CA SER A 653 12.05 16.70 -16.88
C SER A 653 13.23 16.46 -17.82
N GLY A 654 13.12 16.98 -19.05
CA GLY A 654 14.17 16.92 -20.05
C GLY A 654 14.55 15.49 -20.46
N ASP A 655 15.81 15.31 -20.86
CA ASP A 655 16.29 14.02 -21.38
C ASP A 655 16.44 12.95 -20.28
N PHE A 656 16.60 13.36 -19.02
CA PHE A 656 16.55 12.43 -17.89
C PHE A 656 15.17 11.76 -17.78
N MET A 657 14.08 12.55 -17.88
CA MET A 657 12.72 12.02 -17.92
C MET A 657 12.52 11.06 -19.10
N LYS A 658 12.91 11.46 -20.32
CA LYS A 658 12.79 10.60 -21.51
C LYS A 658 13.47 9.24 -21.31
N ALA A 659 14.69 9.25 -20.78
CA ALA A 659 15.44 8.04 -20.52
C ALA A 659 14.80 7.16 -19.43
N LEU A 660 14.29 7.77 -18.35
CA LEU A 660 13.57 7.04 -17.30
C LEU A 660 12.29 6.39 -17.83
N LEU A 661 11.49 7.11 -18.61
CA LEU A 661 10.24 6.60 -19.18
C LEU A 661 10.49 5.45 -20.17
N ALA A 662 11.57 5.54 -20.97
CA ALA A 662 11.99 4.45 -21.86
C ALA A 662 12.37 3.18 -21.09
N VAL A 663 13.11 3.29 -19.98
CA VAL A 663 13.42 2.13 -19.12
C VAL A 663 12.18 1.64 -18.36
N CYS A 664 11.27 2.53 -17.98
CA CYS A 664 10.03 2.20 -17.29
C CYS A 664 9.13 1.29 -18.15
N GLY A 665 9.11 1.47 -19.47
CA GLY A 665 8.45 0.55 -20.41
C GLY A 665 6.96 0.83 -20.64
N GLY A 666 6.57 2.10 -20.80
CA GLY A 666 5.20 2.54 -21.13
C GLY A 666 4.33 2.94 -19.93
N GLU A 667 3.11 3.41 -20.20
CA GLU A 667 2.03 3.61 -19.20
C GLU A 667 1.54 2.26 -18.65
N ASP A 668 1.11 2.25 -17.39
CA ASP A 668 0.56 1.08 -16.68
C ASP A 668 -0.94 0.90 -16.92
#